data_AF-A0A7C4ZQX1-F1
#
_entry.id   AF-A0A7C4ZQX1-F1
#
_cell.length_a   1.000
_cell.length_b   1.000
_cell.length_c   1.000
_cell.angle_alpha   90.00
_cell.angle_beta   90.00
_cell.angle_gamma   90.00
#
_symmetry.space_group_name_H-M   'P 1'
#
loop_
_entity.id
_entity.type
_entity.pdbx_description
1 polymer ?
#
loop_
_entity_poly.entity_id
_entity_poly.type
_entity_poly.pdbx_seq_one_letter_code
_entity_poly.pdbx_strand_id
1 'polypeptide(L)'
;KRADGTIVFNVYYSEKGKKTKIDEILRACKKEGVKVTEDILLKAFRVFEKQSEVDYFINRNAKEFLKEQFNIWLYQYVFSGESEWTEKRIRQLQTLQNIAFKIIDFISQFEDELVKIWNKPKFVVNSNYVITLDRIADKNIQLVERILNHPKFGEQIKEWKELGIVSDVFNKNQILDNKLTGKELKKECQHLPIDTKYFKDIELEILGSFEDLDNVLDGWLIKSESYQALNTILPKFREKVQTIYADPPFNKEQDADYFYSVKYKDATWITLLENRLWLAKNILNNKGSIFVRCDYNGNMYVRLLLKHIFREENFRNEIILRKVNYQGTNVQGRFNPAHDLLYFCNKEKSESIFSVVFKERGREPRWVNAVSPKENKERNVIFISGRKFIAPKDHHWRFSQKKFDKLHGEGRIRIKDDYKYVDVFGNKQTGIPQYLESELTPLDSNWTDISGYSFGWKFPTENSEILLKRVIESTSNEEAIVMDFFLGSGTTIAVAHKLKRKWIGVEMGEHFHTIILPRMKKVLAGERSGISKEINWQGGGFFKYYELEQYEDTLRKVKYEDSTFFENPYEDPYNQYVFMRDLKMLETLEIDYENDKIKVDLAKLYPTIDIAETLSNLLGKWIKKITPEYVEFEDGEKINTKELDYKLIKPLIWW
;
A
#
# COMPACT_ATOMS: atom_id res chain seq x y z
N LYS A 1 -7.54 -10.94 37.63
CA LYS A 1 -8.83 -10.56 38.25
C LYS A 1 -8.69 -9.15 38.79
N ARG A 2 -9.61 -8.23 38.48
CA ARG A 2 -9.61 -6.86 39.01
C ARG A 2 -10.22 -6.84 40.42
N ALA A 3 -10.02 -5.74 41.14
CA ALA A 3 -10.50 -5.57 42.53
C ALA A 3 -12.03 -5.65 42.66
N ASP A 4 -12.76 -5.28 41.62
CA ASP A 4 -14.22 -5.39 41.47
C ASP A 4 -14.72 -6.83 41.21
N GLY A 5 -13.82 -7.80 41.08
CA GLY A 5 -14.16 -9.19 40.75
C GLY A 5 -14.19 -9.49 39.24
N THR A 6 -14.00 -8.49 38.37
CA THR A 6 -14.00 -8.66 36.91
C THR A 6 -12.83 -9.55 36.45
N ILE A 7 -13.13 -10.52 35.58
CA ILE A 7 -12.13 -11.38 34.94
C ILE A 7 -11.74 -10.71 33.62
N VAL A 8 -10.45 -10.43 33.46
CA VAL A 8 -9.91 -9.77 32.26
C VAL A 8 -9.04 -10.78 31.53
N PHE A 9 -9.31 -10.99 30.25
CA PHE A 9 -8.51 -11.82 29.36
C PHE A 9 -7.69 -10.94 28.43
N ASN A 10 -6.42 -11.28 28.24
CA ASN A 10 -5.63 -10.72 27.15
C ASN A 10 -5.93 -11.52 25.89
N VAL A 11 -6.51 -10.86 24.90
CA VAL A 11 -6.84 -11.46 23.61
C VAL A 11 -5.71 -11.17 22.64
N TYR A 12 -5.29 -12.19 21.91
CA TYR A 12 -4.33 -12.10 20.83
C TYR A 12 -4.99 -12.62 19.55
N TYR A 13 -4.67 -12.04 18.40
CA TYR A 13 -5.12 -12.57 17.12
C TYR A 13 -4.64 -14.03 16.94
N SER A 14 -5.43 -14.87 16.29
CA SER A 14 -5.02 -16.25 16.01
C SER A 14 -3.86 -16.24 15.01
N GLU A 15 -2.65 -16.55 15.48
CA GLU A 15 -1.44 -16.69 14.67
C GLU A 15 -1.13 -18.17 14.42
N LYS A 16 -0.78 -18.55 13.19
CA LYS A 16 -0.29 -19.92 12.86
C LYS A 16 -1.21 -21.06 13.31
N GLY A 17 -2.53 -20.84 13.32
CA GLY A 17 -3.51 -21.82 13.79
C GLY A 17 -3.52 -22.03 15.31
N LYS A 18 -2.95 -21.10 16.09
CA LYS A 18 -3.07 -21.09 17.55
C LYS A 18 -4.55 -21.10 17.94
N LYS A 19 -4.93 -22.10 18.73
CA LYS A 19 -6.25 -22.23 19.33
C LYS A 19 -6.23 -21.77 20.77
N THR A 20 -7.33 -21.18 21.22
CA THR A 20 -7.54 -20.82 22.62
C THR A 20 -7.48 -22.09 23.47
N LYS A 21 -6.54 -22.13 24.43
CA LYS A 21 -6.35 -23.27 25.33
C LYS A 21 -7.26 -23.14 26.55
N ILE A 22 -8.52 -23.53 26.39
CA ILE A 22 -9.55 -23.31 27.41
C ILE A 22 -9.20 -24.00 28.74
N ASP A 23 -8.59 -25.20 28.70
CA ASP A 23 -8.15 -25.91 29.90
C ASP A 23 -7.13 -25.13 30.74
N GLU A 24 -6.17 -24.44 30.09
CA GLU A 24 -5.18 -23.63 30.79
C GLU A 24 -5.85 -22.43 31.47
N ILE A 25 -6.84 -21.82 30.80
CA ILE A 25 -7.62 -20.71 31.33
C ILE A 25 -8.46 -21.15 32.54
N LEU A 26 -9.14 -22.29 32.46
CA LEU A 26 -9.94 -22.85 33.57
C LEU A 26 -9.08 -23.12 34.81
N ARG A 27 -7.87 -23.68 34.62
CA ARG A 27 -6.91 -23.89 35.72
C ARG A 27 -6.46 -22.58 36.35
N ALA A 28 -6.19 -21.55 35.54
CA ALA A 28 -5.82 -20.22 36.02
C ALA A 28 -6.96 -19.57 36.83
N CYS A 29 -8.19 -19.63 36.31
CA CYS A 29 -9.38 -19.15 37.02
C CYS A 29 -9.57 -19.86 38.37
N LYS A 30 -9.42 -21.18 38.41
CA LYS A 30 -9.53 -21.97 39.66
C LYS A 30 -8.47 -21.56 40.69
N LYS A 31 -7.23 -21.30 40.26
CA LYS A 31 -6.13 -20.85 41.12
C LYS A 31 -6.44 -19.50 41.79
N GLU A 32 -7.15 -18.62 41.09
CA GLU A 32 -7.59 -17.30 41.56
C GLU A 32 -8.94 -17.33 42.31
N GLY A 33 -9.45 -18.52 42.65
CA GLY A 33 -10.72 -18.70 43.36
C GLY A 33 -11.96 -18.32 42.53
N VAL A 34 -11.83 -18.22 41.21
CA VAL A 34 -12.92 -17.89 40.28
C VAL A 34 -13.63 -19.17 39.85
N LYS A 35 -14.93 -19.29 40.15
CA LYS A 35 -15.78 -20.40 39.70
C LYS A 35 -16.37 -20.08 38.33
N VAL A 36 -15.76 -20.62 37.28
CA VAL A 36 -16.25 -20.51 35.89
C VAL A 36 -16.20 -21.88 35.22
N THR A 37 -17.21 -22.20 34.39
CA THR A 37 -17.26 -23.46 33.62
C THR A 37 -16.75 -23.24 32.21
N GLU A 38 -16.38 -24.33 31.54
CA GLU A 38 -15.99 -24.32 30.12
C GLU A 38 -17.05 -23.66 29.24
N ASP A 39 -18.32 -24.04 29.41
CA ASP A 39 -19.44 -23.49 28.66
C ASP A 39 -19.59 -21.97 28.80
N ILE A 40 -19.37 -21.43 30.01
CA ILE A 40 -19.43 -19.99 30.26
C ILE A 40 -18.30 -19.28 29.51
N LEU A 41 -17.08 -19.83 29.54
CA LEU A 41 -15.95 -19.29 28.77
C LEU A 41 -16.21 -19.35 27.27
N LEU A 42 -16.66 -20.50 26.75
CA LEU A 42 -16.99 -20.67 25.34
C LEU A 42 -18.08 -19.70 24.89
N LYS A 43 -19.12 -19.50 25.70
CA LYS A 43 -20.17 -18.53 25.41
C LYS A 43 -19.62 -17.10 25.42
N ALA A 44 -18.78 -16.74 26.39
CA ALA A 44 -18.16 -15.43 26.46
C ALA A 44 -17.25 -15.15 25.26
N PHE A 45 -16.41 -16.12 24.89
CA PHE A 45 -15.54 -16.04 23.72
C PHE A 45 -16.34 -15.98 22.43
N ARG A 46 -17.40 -16.78 22.28
CA ARG A 46 -18.28 -16.69 21.10
C ARG A 46 -18.98 -15.34 20.99
N VAL A 47 -19.41 -14.75 22.10
CA VAL A 47 -19.99 -13.40 22.11
C VAL A 47 -18.95 -12.37 21.69
N PHE A 48 -17.73 -12.47 22.21
CA PHE A 48 -16.61 -11.61 21.82
C PHE A 48 -16.26 -11.77 20.33
N GLU A 49 -16.13 -13.01 19.84
CA GLU A 49 -15.88 -13.33 18.43
C GLU A 49 -16.99 -12.75 17.55
N LYS A 50 -18.26 -12.97 17.90
CA LYS A 50 -19.41 -12.41 17.19
C LYS A 50 -19.40 -10.89 17.19
N GLN A 51 -19.02 -10.25 18.30
CA GLN A 51 -18.86 -8.79 18.36
C GLN A 51 -17.72 -8.30 17.47
N SER A 52 -16.66 -9.10 17.28
CA SER A 52 -15.56 -8.78 16.37
C SER A 52 -15.87 -9.06 14.88
N GLU A 53 -16.93 -9.84 14.61
CA GLU A 53 -17.44 -10.11 13.26
C GLU A 53 -18.48 -9.09 12.78
N VAL A 54 -18.94 -8.18 13.65
CA VAL A 54 -19.80 -7.07 13.22
C VAL A 54 -18.92 -6.04 12.51
N ASP A 55 -19.23 -5.77 11.24
CA ASP A 55 -18.61 -4.66 10.51
C ASP A 55 -18.92 -3.34 11.24
N TYR A 56 -17.94 -2.79 11.96
CA TYR A 56 -18.05 -1.46 12.55
C TYR A 56 -17.82 -0.42 11.45
N PHE A 57 -18.86 0.34 11.14
CA PHE A 57 -18.79 1.49 10.26
C PHE A 57 -18.80 2.76 11.10
N ILE A 58 -17.77 3.59 10.96
CA ILE A 58 -17.76 4.93 11.53
C ILE A 58 -18.46 5.86 10.52
N ASN A 59 -19.56 6.48 10.93
CA ASN A 59 -20.31 7.35 10.04
C ASN A 59 -19.71 8.77 10.04
N ARG A 60 -19.16 9.18 8.89
CA ARG A 60 -18.56 10.51 8.69
C ARG A 60 -19.50 11.69 8.95
N ASN A 61 -20.82 11.46 8.87
CA ASN A 61 -21.83 12.48 9.09
C ASN A 61 -23.08 11.85 9.72
N ALA A 62 -22.89 11.26 10.89
CA ALA A 62 -23.96 10.58 11.63
C ALA A 62 -25.17 11.49 11.87
N LYS A 63 -24.94 12.78 12.13
CA LYS A 63 -25.97 13.77 12.43
C LYS A 63 -26.96 13.93 11.29
N GLU A 64 -26.47 14.29 10.11
CA GLU A 64 -27.37 14.50 8.97
C GLU A 64 -27.98 13.19 8.49
N PHE A 65 -27.20 12.10 8.49
CA PHE A 65 -27.72 10.79 8.13
C PHE A 65 -28.90 10.37 9.01
N LEU A 66 -28.74 10.41 10.34
CA LEU A 66 -29.79 10.00 11.26
C LEU A 66 -31.00 10.95 11.24
N LYS A 67 -30.78 12.25 11.03
CA LYS A 67 -31.88 13.22 10.82
C LYS A 67 -32.65 12.91 9.55
N GLU A 68 -31.98 12.61 8.46
CA GLU A 68 -32.60 12.20 7.20
C GLU A 68 -33.43 10.93 7.40
N GLN A 69 -32.87 9.90 8.04
CA GLN A 69 -33.59 8.66 8.35
C GLN A 69 -34.83 8.90 9.21
N PHE A 70 -34.71 9.76 10.24
CA PHE A 70 -35.86 10.15 11.07
C PHE A 70 -36.92 10.91 10.26
N ASN A 71 -36.50 11.83 9.39
CA ASN A 71 -37.42 12.59 8.53
C ASN A 71 -38.14 11.70 7.52
N ILE A 72 -37.45 10.71 6.92
CA ILE A 72 -38.06 9.71 6.02
C ILE A 72 -39.09 8.88 6.78
N TRP A 73 -38.73 8.38 7.97
CA TRP A 73 -39.64 7.64 8.83
C TRP A 73 -40.86 8.49 9.20
N LEU A 74 -40.65 9.74 9.62
CA LEU A 74 -41.73 10.66 9.98
C LEU A 74 -42.64 10.94 8.79
N TYR A 75 -42.07 11.13 7.60
CA TYR A 75 -42.83 11.27 6.36
C TYR A 75 -43.69 10.03 6.10
N GLN A 76 -43.10 8.83 6.11
CA GLN A 76 -43.85 7.58 5.92
C GLN A 76 -44.96 7.40 6.96
N TYR A 77 -44.68 7.75 8.22
CA TYR A 77 -45.64 7.69 9.32
C TYR A 77 -46.81 8.67 9.11
N VAL A 78 -46.54 9.89 8.64
CA VAL A 78 -47.57 10.89 8.35
C VAL A 78 -48.41 10.50 7.13
N PHE A 79 -47.85 9.78 6.16
CA PHE A 79 -48.53 9.43 4.92
C PHE A 79 -49.02 7.97 4.83
N SER A 80 -48.96 7.19 5.92
CA SER A 80 -49.38 5.77 5.95
C SER A 80 -50.90 5.54 5.88
N GLY A 81 -51.71 6.60 5.78
CA GLY A 81 -53.16 6.52 5.50
C GLY A 81 -54.08 6.24 6.70
N GLU A 82 -53.54 6.08 7.92
CA GLU A 82 -54.32 5.63 9.09
C GLU A 82 -54.55 6.68 10.21
N SER A 83 -54.31 7.98 9.98
CA SER A 83 -54.26 8.96 11.09
C SER A 83 -55.25 10.13 10.97
N GLU A 84 -56.11 10.27 11.99
CA GLU A 84 -56.78 11.55 12.30
C GLU A 84 -55.80 12.54 12.94
N TRP A 85 -55.59 13.70 12.31
CA TRP A 85 -54.61 14.71 12.73
C TRP A 85 -55.18 15.70 13.73
N THR A 86 -55.32 15.28 14.98
CA THR A 86 -55.70 16.19 16.08
C THR A 86 -54.54 17.11 16.49
N GLU A 87 -54.85 18.30 17.02
CA GLU A 87 -53.83 19.22 17.56
C GLU A 87 -52.92 18.55 18.60
N LYS A 88 -53.50 17.70 19.46
CA LYS A 88 -52.76 16.89 20.44
C LYS A 88 -51.75 15.96 19.75
N ARG A 89 -52.14 15.31 18.66
CA ARG A 89 -51.25 14.40 17.91
C ARG A 89 -50.10 15.15 17.25
N ILE A 90 -50.37 16.33 16.68
CA ILE A 90 -49.35 17.20 16.09
C ILE A 90 -48.33 17.61 17.15
N ARG A 91 -48.78 18.08 18.33
CA ARG A 91 -47.89 18.42 19.44
C ARG A 91 -47.04 17.23 19.90
N GLN A 92 -47.61 16.02 19.96
CA GLN A 92 -46.86 14.81 20.29
C GLN A 92 -45.75 14.51 19.27
N LEU A 93 -46.02 14.66 17.98
CA LEU A 93 -45.02 14.44 16.92
C LEU A 93 -43.90 15.49 16.97
N GLN A 94 -44.22 16.75 17.25
CA GLN A 94 -43.22 17.81 17.45
C GLN A 94 -42.34 17.51 18.66
N THR A 95 -42.92 17.06 19.78
CA THR A 95 -42.16 16.63 20.96
C THR A 95 -41.26 15.43 20.65
N LEU A 96 -41.77 14.43 19.94
CA LEU A 96 -40.99 13.27 19.51
C LEU A 96 -39.80 13.69 18.63
N GLN A 97 -40.03 14.57 17.66
CA GLN A 97 -38.99 15.11 16.80
C GLN A 97 -37.91 15.84 17.62
N ASN A 98 -38.31 16.68 18.56
CA ASN A 98 -37.36 17.38 19.43
C ASN A 98 -36.52 16.40 20.27
N ILE A 99 -37.13 15.36 20.84
CA ILE A 99 -36.41 14.32 21.59
C ILE A 99 -35.47 13.54 20.67
N ALA A 100 -35.95 13.11 19.50
CA ALA A 100 -35.16 12.38 18.53
C ALA A 100 -33.93 13.19 18.08
N PHE A 101 -34.10 14.48 17.81
CA PHE A 101 -32.99 15.35 17.42
C PHE A 101 -31.96 15.53 18.53
N LYS A 102 -32.36 15.62 19.80
CA LYS A 102 -31.41 15.63 20.93
C LYS A 102 -30.64 14.32 21.04
N ILE A 103 -31.30 13.18 20.88
CA ILE A 103 -30.64 11.85 20.88
C ILE A 103 -29.67 11.75 19.71
N ILE A 104 -30.08 12.19 18.51
CA ILE A 104 -29.23 12.18 17.32
C ILE A 104 -28.01 13.06 17.54
N ASP A 105 -28.19 14.27 18.08
CA ASP A 105 -27.07 15.18 18.37
C ASP A 105 -26.07 14.51 19.33
N PHE A 106 -26.54 13.86 20.40
CA PHE A 106 -25.67 13.12 21.32
C PHE A 106 -24.92 11.95 20.65
N ILE A 107 -25.62 11.09 19.90
CA ILE A 107 -24.99 9.96 19.18
C ILE A 107 -23.97 10.47 18.17
N SER A 108 -24.27 11.59 17.51
CA SER A 108 -23.38 12.16 16.51
C SER A 108 -22.09 12.70 17.10
N GLN A 109 -22.13 13.29 18.30
CA GLN A 109 -20.91 13.71 18.99
C GLN A 109 -19.96 12.53 19.25
N PHE A 110 -20.51 11.36 19.59
CA PHE A 110 -19.70 10.15 19.78
C PHE A 110 -19.09 9.67 18.46
N GLU A 111 -19.87 9.62 17.38
CA GLU A 111 -19.36 9.28 16.06
C GLU A 111 -18.29 10.28 15.57
N ASP A 112 -18.49 11.57 15.78
CA ASP A 112 -17.54 12.63 15.43
C ASP A 112 -16.19 12.41 16.15
N GLU A 113 -16.20 12.01 17.42
CA GLU A 113 -14.99 11.60 18.15
C GLU A 113 -14.29 10.41 17.51
N LEU A 114 -15.03 9.36 17.16
CA LEU A 114 -14.44 8.19 16.47
C LEU A 114 -13.84 8.60 15.12
N VAL A 115 -14.51 9.48 14.37
CA VAL A 115 -14.00 10.04 13.10
C VAL A 115 -12.70 10.81 13.32
N LYS A 116 -12.62 11.63 14.36
CA LYS A 116 -11.41 12.39 14.70
C LYS A 116 -10.25 11.46 15.06
N ILE A 117 -10.49 10.46 15.92
CA ILE A 117 -9.48 9.44 16.30
C ILE A 117 -9.04 8.63 15.07
N TRP A 118 -9.98 8.28 14.19
CA TRP A 118 -9.69 7.55 12.96
C TRP A 118 -8.78 8.35 12.02
N ASN A 119 -9.05 9.65 11.88
CA ASN A 119 -8.33 10.56 10.97
C ASN A 119 -7.09 11.23 11.55
N LYS A 120 -6.84 11.12 12.87
CA LYS A 120 -5.66 11.73 13.46
C LYS A 120 -4.36 11.16 12.85
N PRO A 121 -3.30 11.97 12.70
CA PRO A 121 -1.97 11.45 12.39
C PRO A 121 -1.51 10.42 13.45
N LYS A 122 -0.77 9.41 13.00
CA LYS A 122 -0.32 8.32 13.87
C LYS A 122 1.13 8.50 14.29
N PHE A 123 1.45 8.12 15.52
CA PHE A 123 2.85 8.00 15.96
C PHE A 123 3.55 6.89 15.18
N VAL A 124 4.81 7.12 14.86
CA VAL A 124 5.70 6.07 14.33
C VAL A 124 6.32 5.35 15.52
N VAL A 125 6.18 4.03 15.55
CA VAL A 125 6.72 3.17 16.62
C VAL A 125 7.51 2.01 16.03
N ASN A 126 8.42 1.41 16.81
CA ASN A 126 9.19 0.23 16.41
C ASN A 126 9.95 0.41 15.08
N SER A 127 10.44 1.63 14.82
CA SER A 127 11.20 2.00 13.62
C SER A 127 12.58 1.37 13.61
N ASN A 128 13.03 0.84 12.47
CA ASN A 128 14.34 0.25 12.25
C ASN A 128 14.75 0.43 10.77
N TYR A 129 16.01 0.11 10.45
CA TYR A 129 16.57 0.24 9.12
C TYR A 129 17.28 -1.05 8.72
N VAL A 130 17.24 -1.36 7.43
CA VAL A 130 18.01 -2.43 6.83
C VAL A 130 18.95 -1.83 5.78
N ILE A 131 20.25 -2.00 5.99
CA ILE A 131 21.30 -1.33 5.22
C ILE A 131 22.36 -2.34 4.82
N THR A 132 22.71 -2.37 3.55
CA THR A 132 23.78 -3.24 3.05
C THR A 132 25.17 -2.76 3.46
N LEU A 133 26.11 -3.69 3.66
CA LEU A 133 27.46 -3.38 4.16
C LEU A 133 28.23 -2.43 3.25
N ASP A 134 28.09 -2.51 1.93
CA ASP A 134 28.69 -1.59 0.95
C ASP A 134 28.25 -0.15 1.22
N ARG A 135 26.96 0.10 1.44
CA ARG A 135 26.43 1.43 1.74
C ARG A 135 27.03 2.03 3.01
N ILE A 136 27.31 1.21 4.03
CA ILE A 136 27.95 1.65 5.27
C ILE A 136 29.46 1.86 5.06
N ALA A 137 30.14 0.91 4.41
CA ALA A 137 31.58 0.98 4.16
C ALA A 137 31.98 2.17 3.30
N ASP A 138 31.16 2.53 2.31
CA ASP A 138 31.35 3.71 1.45
C ASP A 138 31.36 5.02 2.25
N LYS A 139 30.72 5.05 3.43
CA LYS A 139 30.72 6.20 4.33
C LYS A 139 31.80 6.10 5.40
N ASN A 140 31.90 4.95 6.06
CA ASN A 140 32.85 4.72 7.14
C ASN A 140 33.13 3.22 7.35
N ILE A 141 34.29 2.75 6.88
CA ILE A 141 34.73 1.37 7.08
C ILE A 141 34.95 1.00 8.56
N GLN A 142 35.33 1.96 9.42
CA GLN A 142 35.53 1.70 10.86
C GLN A 142 34.21 1.40 11.56
N LEU A 143 33.10 1.99 11.08
CA LEU A 143 31.76 1.70 11.58
C LEU A 143 31.38 0.24 11.28
N VAL A 144 31.76 -0.29 10.11
CA VAL A 144 31.59 -1.72 9.81
C VAL A 144 32.33 -2.58 10.84
N GLU A 145 33.58 -2.26 11.16
CA GLU A 145 34.33 -3.01 12.18
C GLU A 145 33.65 -2.99 13.55
N ARG A 146 33.07 -1.85 13.94
CA ARG A 146 32.30 -1.74 15.18
C ARG A 146 31.05 -2.61 15.16
N ILE A 147 30.33 -2.65 14.03
CA ILE A 147 29.18 -3.55 13.84
C ILE A 147 29.61 -5.02 13.97
N LEU A 148 30.71 -5.42 13.33
CA LEU A 148 31.21 -6.81 13.38
C LEU A 148 31.66 -7.25 14.79
N ASN A 149 32.07 -6.31 15.62
CA ASN A 149 32.50 -6.55 17.00
C ASN A 149 31.38 -6.32 18.03
N HIS A 150 30.21 -5.86 17.61
CA HIS A 150 29.09 -5.62 18.49
C HIS A 150 28.60 -6.93 19.15
N PRO A 151 28.24 -6.95 20.45
CA PRO A 151 27.81 -8.16 21.15
C PRO A 151 26.64 -8.90 20.51
N LYS A 152 25.72 -8.16 19.85
CA LYS A 152 24.55 -8.73 19.15
C LYS A 152 24.80 -9.12 17.70
N PHE A 153 26.02 -8.98 17.17
CA PHE A 153 26.31 -9.37 15.78
C PHE A 153 26.05 -10.87 15.52
N GLY A 154 26.15 -11.71 16.55
CA GLY A 154 25.77 -13.12 16.45
C GLY A 154 24.32 -13.35 16.05
N GLU A 155 23.39 -12.50 16.50
CA GLU A 155 21.98 -12.56 16.11
C GLU A 155 21.78 -12.18 14.64
N GLN A 156 22.55 -11.22 14.13
CA GLN A 156 22.53 -10.85 12.72
C GLN A 156 23.00 -12.02 11.82
N ILE A 157 24.08 -12.70 12.21
CA ILE A 157 24.57 -13.89 11.48
C ILE A 157 23.52 -15.01 11.52
N LYS A 158 22.88 -15.23 12.68
CA LYS A 158 21.82 -16.23 12.83
C LYS A 158 20.66 -15.94 11.89
N GLU A 159 20.20 -14.69 11.82
CA GLU A 159 19.15 -14.28 10.88
C GLU A 159 19.57 -14.53 9.42
N TRP A 160 20.81 -14.20 9.04
CA TRP A 160 21.29 -14.48 7.68
C TRP A 160 21.27 -15.97 7.33
N LYS A 161 21.62 -16.84 8.28
CA LYS A 161 21.57 -18.29 8.11
C LYS A 161 20.14 -18.81 7.98
N GLU A 162 19.25 -18.36 8.86
CA GLU A 162 17.82 -18.73 8.82
C GLU A 162 17.14 -18.29 7.51
N LEU A 163 17.54 -17.14 6.97
CA LEU A 163 17.07 -16.64 5.68
C LEU A 163 17.76 -17.32 4.48
N GLY A 164 18.82 -18.09 4.69
CA GLY A 164 19.62 -18.69 3.62
C GLY A 164 20.38 -17.67 2.78
N ILE A 165 20.71 -16.51 3.37
CA ILE A 165 21.56 -15.48 2.75
C ILE A 165 23.02 -15.92 2.77
N VAL A 166 23.44 -16.59 3.85
CA VAL A 166 24.78 -17.16 4.02
C VAL A 166 24.70 -18.64 4.39
N SER A 167 25.80 -19.37 4.22
CA SER A 167 25.88 -20.79 4.61
C SER A 167 25.96 -20.98 6.13
N ASP A 168 25.62 -22.18 6.60
CA ASP A 168 25.68 -22.53 8.03
C ASP A 168 27.09 -22.41 8.63
N VAL A 169 28.13 -22.58 7.81
CA VAL A 169 29.55 -22.45 8.19
C VAL A 169 30.08 -21.02 8.13
N PHE A 170 29.26 -20.06 7.69
CA PHE A 170 29.64 -18.64 7.59
C PHE A 170 30.02 -18.06 8.95
N ASN A 171 31.06 -17.22 8.95
CA ASN A 171 31.55 -16.51 10.14
C ASN A 171 32.04 -15.09 9.80
N LYS A 172 32.13 -14.24 10.84
CA LYS A 172 32.45 -12.82 10.69
C LYS A 172 33.82 -12.51 10.06
N ASN A 173 34.80 -13.42 10.18
CA ASN A 173 36.15 -13.21 9.65
C ASN A 173 36.18 -13.29 8.11
N GLN A 174 35.09 -13.73 7.48
CA GLN A 174 34.97 -13.79 6.03
C GLN A 174 34.55 -12.46 5.40
N ILE A 175 34.15 -11.45 6.20
CA ILE A 175 33.53 -10.21 5.69
C ILE A 175 34.56 -9.19 5.19
N LEU A 176 35.67 -9.03 5.91
CA LEU A 176 36.73 -8.05 5.61
C LEU A 176 38.02 -8.75 5.16
N ASP A 177 38.67 -8.16 4.16
CA ASP A 177 40.04 -8.49 3.77
C ASP A 177 41.01 -7.41 4.27
N ASN A 178 42.19 -7.85 4.72
CA ASN A 178 43.30 -6.95 5.05
C ASN A 178 44.18 -6.77 3.79
N LYS A 179 44.10 -5.61 3.15
CA LYS A 179 45.00 -5.22 2.05
C LYS A 179 46.11 -4.28 2.56
N LEU A 180 47.16 -4.13 1.76
CA LEU A 180 48.27 -3.19 2.03
C LEU A 180 47.79 -1.74 2.17
N THR A 181 46.65 -1.38 1.57
CA THR A 181 46.04 -0.05 1.59
C THR A 181 44.99 0.14 2.69
N GLY A 182 44.74 -0.88 3.52
CA GLY A 182 43.70 -0.87 4.57
C GLY A 182 42.77 -2.08 4.51
N LYS A 183 41.71 -2.05 5.32
CA LYS A 183 40.65 -3.07 5.31
C LYS A 183 39.61 -2.75 4.25
N GLU A 184 39.12 -3.77 3.57
CA GLU A 184 38.09 -3.65 2.54
C GLU A 184 37.06 -4.78 2.66
N LEU A 185 35.82 -4.54 2.26
CA LEU A 185 34.79 -5.58 2.18
C LEU A 185 35.12 -6.60 1.09
N LYS A 186 34.93 -7.89 1.38
CA LYS A 186 34.92 -8.91 0.33
C LYS A 186 33.78 -8.68 -0.63
N LYS A 187 34.04 -8.85 -1.92
CA LYS A 187 33.06 -8.67 -3.00
C LYS A 187 31.76 -9.45 -2.79
N GLU A 188 31.86 -10.67 -2.26
CA GLU A 188 30.72 -11.55 -1.96
C GLU A 188 29.89 -11.10 -0.76
N CYS A 189 30.47 -10.27 0.13
CA CYS A 189 29.85 -9.80 1.37
C CYS A 189 29.34 -8.36 1.29
N GLN A 190 29.59 -7.65 0.19
CA GLN A 190 29.22 -6.24 0.00
C GLN A 190 27.74 -6.01 0.31
N HIS A 191 26.86 -6.83 -0.27
CA HIS A 191 25.42 -6.63 -0.16
C HIS A 191 24.78 -7.36 1.03
N LEU A 192 25.54 -7.81 2.03
CA LEU A 192 24.94 -8.41 3.23
C LEU A 192 24.14 -7.36 4.00
N PRO A 193 22.83 -7.58 4.26
CA PRO A 193 21.97 -6.58 4.88
C PRO A 193 22.11 -6.59 6.41
N ILE A 194 22.43 -5.45 7.01
CA ILE A 194 22.44 -5.21 8.45
C ILE A 194 21.10 -4.63 8.88
N ASP A 195 20.45 -5.26 9.86
CA ASP A 195 19.21 -4.78 10.47
C ASP A 195 19.50 -4.09 11.81
N THR A 196 19.19 -2.79 11.90
CA THR A 196 19.49 -1.96 13.07
C THR A 196 18.69 -2.36 14.31
N LYS A 197 17.68 -3.24 14.21
CA LYS A 197 17.00 -3.80 15.40
C LYS A 197 17.95 -4.48 16.38
N TYR A 198 19.08 -5.00 15.90
CA TYR A 198 20.12 -5.61 16.73
C TYR A 198 21.17 -4.62 17.27
N PHE A 199 21.19 -3.38 16.76
CA PHE A 199 22.26 -2.39 16.95
C PHE A 199 21.71 -1.03 17.39
N LYS A 200 20.65 -1.02 18.23
CA LYS A 200 19.93 0.20 18.64
C LYS A 200 20.81 1.25 19.33
N ASP A 201 21.84 0.82 20.03
CA ASP A 201 22.82 1.68 20.71
C ASP A 201 23.73 2.46 19.75
N ILE A 202 23.96 1.93 18.54
CA ILE A 202 24.77 2.59 17.49
C ILE A 202 23.93 3.01 16.27
N GLU A 203 22.61 2.83 16.29
CA GLU A 203 21.73 3.15 15.16
C GLU A 203 21.89 4.61 14.71
N LEU A 204 21.86 5.57 15.63
CA LEU A 204 22.04 7.00 15.31
C LEU A 204 23.44 7.30 14.75
N GLU A 205 24.47 6.56 15.14
CA GLU A 205 25.80 6.70 14.56
C GLU A 205 25.83 6.21 13.11
N ILE A 206 25.16 5.08 12.83
CA ILE A 206 25.02 4.55 11.47
C ILE A 206 24.26 5.56 10.60
N LEU A 207 23.09 6.02 11.05
CA LEU A 207 22.27 6.98 10.31
C LEU A 207 22.96 8.33 10.13
N GLY A 208 23.68 8.79 11.16
CA GLY A 208 24.42 10.04 11.14
C GLY A 208 25.60 10.09 10.16
N SER A 209 26.00 8.95 9.60
CA SER A 209 27.00 8.85 8.52
C SER A 209 26.46 9.25 7.14
N PHE A 210 25.13 9.35 7.00
CA PHE A 210 24.46 9.80 5.79
C PHE A 210 24.03 11.27 5.95
N GLU A 211 24.42 12.12 4.99
CA GLU A 211 24.12 13.56 5.05
C GLU A 211 22.67 13.91 4.68
N ASP A 212 22.00 13.04 3.92
CA ASP A 212 20.65 13.26 3.41
C ASP A 212 19.84 11.96 3.48
N LEU A 213 19.38 11.65 4.69
CA LEU A 213 18.89 10.32 5.06
C LEU A 213 17.73 9.84 4.20
N ASP A 214 16.62 10.58 4.10
CA ASP A 214 15.46 10.16 3.31
C ASP A 214 15.78 10.09 1.81
N ASN A 215 16.72 10.92 1.32
CA ASN A 215 17.15 10.85 -0.08
C ASN A 215 18.03 9.63 -0.38
N VAL A 216 18.79 9.10 0.58
CA VAL A 216 19.56 7.86 0.36
C VAL A 216 18.75 6.59 0.57
N LEU A 217 17.56 6.68 1.18
CA LEU A 217 16.64 5.55 1.31
C LEU A 217 16.09 5.13 -0.05
N ASP A 218 16.14 3.83 -0.30
CA ASP A 218 15.50 3.17 -1.43
C ASP A 218 14.03 2.81 -1.10
N GLY A 219 13.61 2.83 0.17
CA GLY A 219 12.18 2.67 0.48
C GLY A 219 11.74 2.72 1.94
N TRP A 220 10.42 2.75 2.09
CA TRP A 220 9.69 2.80 3.37
C TRP A 220 8.68 1.66 3.44
N LEU A 221 8.88 0.75 4.39
CA LEU A 221 8.01 -0.40 4.65
C LEU A 221 7.20 -0.17 5.94
N ILE A 222 5.89 0.00 5.82
CA ILE A 222 5.03 0.52 6.89
C ILE A 222 4.07 -0.57 7.34
N LYS A 223 4.13 -0.95 8.61
CA LYS A 223 3.14 -1.85 9.21
C LYS A 223 1.95 -1.05 9.75
N SER A 224 0.84 -1.06 9.04
CA SER A 224 -0.37 -0.34 9.44
C SER A 224 -1.57 -0.71 8.57
N GLU A 225 -2.77 -0.48 9.08
CA GLU A 225 -3.94 -0.34 8.23
C GLU A 225 -3.69 0.73 7.17
N SER A 226 -3.94 0.39 5.90
CA SER A 226 -3.67 1.15 4.70
C SER A 226 -4.27 2.56 4.67
N TYR A 227 -5.52 2.79 5.12
CA TYR A 227 -6.07 4.15 5.17
C TYR A 227 -5.32 5.01 6.18
N GLN A 228 -5.08 4.49 7.39
CA GLN A 228 -4.34 5.21 8.44
C GLN A 228 -2.91 5.53 8.00
N ALA A 229 -2.26 4.59 7.28
CA ALA A 229 -0.94 4.79 6.70
C ALA A 229 -0.95 5.90 5.66
N LEU A 230 -1.80 5.80 4.64
CA LEU A 230 -1.91 6.78 3.56
C LEU A 230 -2.20 8.18 4.11
N ASN A 231 -3.12 8.28 5.07
CA ASN A 231 -3.48 9.55 5.71
C ASN A 231 -2.29 10.15 6.49
N THR A 232 -1.55 9.32 7.23
CA THR A 232 -0.40 9.77 8.04
C THR A 232 0.78 10.22 7.17
N ILE A 233 1.07 9.50 6.09
CA ILE A 233 2.23 9.80 5.24
C ILE A 233 1.92 10.79 4.10
N LEU A 234 0.64 11.13 3.90
CA LEU A 234 0.21 12.05 2.84
C LEU A 234 0.98 13.37 2.85
N PRO A 235 1.21 14.05 4.00
CA PRO A 235 1.99 15.30 3.97
C PRO A 235 3.41 15.10 3.43
N LYS A 236 4.09 14.00 3.79
CA LYS A 236 5.49 13.70 3.41
C LYS A 236 5.64 13.29 1.94
N PHE A 237 4.65 12.60 1.38
CA PHE A 237 4.71 12.06 0.01
C PHE A 237 3.70 12.68 -0.95
N ARG A 238 3.06 13.78 -0.57
CA ARG A 238 2.14 14.54 -1.42
C ARG A 238 2.80 14.81 -2.77
N GLU A 239 2.16 14.36 -3.83
CA GLU A 239 2.61 14.53 -5.21
C GLU A 239 4.05 14.04 -5.50
N LYS A 240 4.52 13.01 -4.80
CA LYS A 240 5.86 12.43 -5.03
C LYS A 240 5.83 11.08 -5.76
N VAL A 241 4.76 10.30 -5.63
CA VAL A 241 4.68 8.93 -6.21
C VAL A 241 4.37 8.97 -7.70
N GLN A 242 5.05 8.12 -8.48
CA GLN A 242 4.86 8.05 -9.93
C GLN A 242 4.05 6.82 -10.36
N THR A 243 4.18 5.69 -9.69
CA THR A 243 3.36 4.50 -9.98
C THR A 243 2.77 3.94 -8.71
N ILE A 244 1.46 3.72 -8.70
CA ILE A 244 0.77 2.96 -7.66
C ILE A 244 0.29 1.66 -8.26
N TYR A 245 0.57 0.54 -7.60
CA TYR A 245 -0.09 -0.74 -7.83
C TYR A 245 -0.94 -1.08 -6.60
N ALA A 246 -2.18 -1.51 -6.81
CA ALA A 246 -3.09 -1.88 -5.75
C ALA A 246 -3.81 -3.19 -6.12
N ASP A 247 -3.67 -4.20 -5.28
CA ASP A 247 -4.38 -5.48 -5.38
C ASP A 247 -5.25 -5.69 -4.13
N PRO A 248 -6.38 -4.96 -4.03
CA PRO A 248 -7.25 -5.02 -2.85
C PRO A 248 -7.84 -6.42 -2.65
N PRO A 249 -8.26 -6.76 -1.41
CA PRO A 249 -9.00 -8.01 -1.17
C PRO A 249 -10.23 -8.07 -2.07
N PHE A 250 -10.39 -9.16 -2.82
CA PHE A 250 -11.52 -9.31 -3.73
C PHE A 250 -12.81 -9.52 -2.94
N ASN A 251 -13.87 -8.78 -3.29
CA ASN A 251 -15.18 -8.96 -2.67
C ASN A 251 -15.77 -10.31 -3.09
N LYS A 252 -15.71 -11.32 -2.21
CA LYS A 252 -16.10 -12.69 -2.56
C LYS A 252 -17.38 -13.17 -1.89
N GLU A 253 -18.04 -12.34 -1.07
CA GLU A 253 -19.29 -12.65 -0.34
C GLU A 253 -19.31 -14.03 0.39
N GLN A 254 -18.14 -14.65 0.57
CA GLN A 254 -17.92 -15.97 1.16
C GLN A 254 -16.69 -15.89 2.06
N ASP A 255 -16.51 -16.85 2.97
CA ASP A 255 -15.27 -16.98 3.73
C ASP A 255 -14.06 -17.05 2.79
N ALA A 256 -13.07 -16.17 2.99
CA ALA A 256 -11.72 -16.45 2.49
C ALA A 256 -11.04 -17.40 3.47
N ASP A 257 -10.20 -18.28 2.92
CA ASP A 257 -9.27 -19.09 3.70
C ASP A 257 -8.13 -18.29 4.37
N TYR A 258 -8.05 -16.94 4.26
CA TYR A 258 -6.80 -16.21 4.59
C TYR A 258 -6.95 -14.76 5.06
N PHE A 259 -6.02 -14.36 5.94
CA PHE A 259 -5.54 -13.06 6.50
C PHE A 259 -6.36 -11.73 6.42
N TYR A 260 -7.34 -11.57 5.53
CA TYR A 260 -8.19 -10.38 5.41
C TYR A 260 -9.66 -10.77 5.40
N SER A 261 -10.53 -9.88 5.90
CA SER A 261 -11.97 -10.04 5.67
C SER A 261 -12.26 -9.86 4.17
N VAL A 262 -13.13 -10.71 3.63
CA VAL A 262 -13.64 -10.63 2.25
C VAL A 262 -15.17 -10.68 2.21
N LYS A 263 -15.81 -10.63 3.39
CA LYS A 263 -17.28 -10.66 3.58
C LYS A 263 -17.87 -9.26 3.54
N TYR A 264 -17.43 -8.44 2.60
CA TYR A 264 -17.93 -7.07 2.53
C TYR A 264 -19.24 -7.03 1.78
N LYS A 265 -20.22 -6.30 2.31
CA LYS A 265 -21.28 -5.76 1.44
C LYS A 265 -20.62 -4.86 0.41
N ASP A 266 -21.16 -4.81 -0.81
CA ASP A 266 -20.62 -3.96 -1.88
C ASP A 266 -20.38 -2.52 -1.42
N ALA A 267 -21.33 -1.90 -0.71
CA ALA A 267 -21.18 -0.54 -0.17
C ALA A 267 -19.98 -0.39 0.78
N THR A 268 -19.72 -1.37 1.63
CA THR A 268 -18.57 -1.36 2.56
C THR A 268 -17.26 -1.47 1.79
N TRP A 269 -17.19 -2.37 0.81
CA TRP A 269 -16.00 -2.55 -0.02
C TRP A 269 -15.69 -1.32 -0.89
N ILE A 270 -16.73 -0.74 -1.48
CA ILE A 270 -16.64 0.50 -2.26
C ILE A 270 -16.12 1.63 -1.39
N THR A 271 -16.67 1.82 -0.18
CA THR A 271 -16.22 2.86 0.76
C THR A 271 -14.77 2.65 1.19
N LEU A 272 -14.37 1.40 1.44
CA LEU A 272 -13.00 1.02 1.75
C LEU A 272 -12.04 1.48 0.64
N LEU A 273 -12.37 1.17 -0.62
CA LEU A 273 -11.55 1.57 -1.76
C LEU A 273 -11.56 3.07 -2.01
N GLU A 274 -12.74 3.69 -2.04
CA GLU A 274 -12.92 5.13 -2.28
C GLU A 274 -12.02 5.96 -1.37
N ASN A 275 -12.03 5.66 -0.07
CA ASN A 275 -11.28 6.37 0.95
C ASN A 275 -9.76 6.34 0.68
N ARG A 276 -9.25 5.19 0.21
CA ARG A 276 -7.83 5.01 -0.10
C ARG A 276 -7.48 5.62 -1.45
N LEU A 277 -8.34 5.48 -2.44
CA LEU A 277 -8.12 6.01 -3.79
C LEU A 277 -8.07 7.54 -3.82
N TRP A 278 -8.87 8.22 -2.98
CA TRP A 278 -8.77 9.67 -2.80
C TRP A 278 -7.40 10.11 -2.26
N LEU A 279 -6.88 9.42 -1.23
CA LEU A 279 -5.55 9.70 -0.69
C LEU A 279 -4.46 9.36 -1.70
N ALA A 280 -4.57 8.21 -2.38
CA ALA A 280 -3.65 7.77 -3.42
C ALA A 280 -3.53 8.79 -4.57
N LYS A 281 -4.65 9.39 -5.00
CA LYS A 281 -4.65 10.47 -6.01
C LYS A 281 -3.81 11.66 -5.59
N ASN A 282 -3.85 12.05 -4.31
CA ASN A 282 -3.09 13.19 -3.79
C ASN A 282 -1.61 12.87 -3.55
N ILE A 283 -1.27 11.59 -3.37
CA ILE A 283 0.11 11.11 -3.24
C ILE A 283 0.80 11.00 -4.62
N LEU A 284 0.03 10.72 -5.68
CA LEU A 284 0.56 10.71 -7.05
C LEU A 284 1.01 12.10 -7.52
N ASN A 285 2.13 12.17 -8.21
CA ASN A 285 2.51 13.33 -9.01
C ASN A 285 1.69 13.38 -10.32
N ASN A 286 1.69 14.52 -11.01
CA ASN A 286 0.87 14.71 -12.24
C ASN A 286 1.25 13.76 -13.38
N LYS A 287 2.50 13.30 -13.43
CA LYS A 287 2.97 12.32 -14.40
C LYS A 287 2.57 10.88 -14.03
N GLY A 288 2.02 10.70 -12.83
CA GLY A 288 1.84 9.42 -12.20
C GLY A 288 0.62 8.65 -12.67
N SER A 289 0.62 7.36 -12.36
CA SER A 289 -0.37 6.39 -12.78
C SER A 289 -0.72 5.42 -11.66
N ILE A 290 -1.95 4.93 -11.67
CA ILE A 290 -2.44 3.89 -10.76
C ILE A 290 -2.96 2.68 -11.53
N PHE A 291 -2.64 1.51 -11.00
CA PHE A 291 -3.12 0.22 -11.44
C PHE A 291 -3.91 -0.45 -10.32
N VAL A 292 -5.16 -0.81 -10.58
CA VAL A 292 -6.02 -1.48 -9.59
C VAL A 292 -6.48 -2.83 -10.14
N ARG A 293 -6.10 -3.91 -9.46
CA ARG A 293 -6.48 -5.28 -9.83
C ARG A 293 -7.82 -5.64 -9.17
N CYS A 294 -8.65 -6.40 -9.88
CA CYS A 294 -9.84 -7.01 -9.31
C CYS A 294 -10.29 -8.24 -10.10
N ASP A 295 -11.12 -9.06 -9.47
CA ASP A 295 -11.84 -10.15 -10.13
C ASP A 295 -13.14 -9.65 -10.79
N TYR A 296 -13.96 -10.60 -11.25
CA TYR A 296 -15.23 -10.30 -11.92
C TYR A 296 -16.33 -9.80 -10.98
N ASN A 297 -16.17 -9.89 -9.65
CA ASN A 297 -17.17 -9.39 -8.69
C ASN A 297 -16.99 -7.87 -8.50
N GLY A 298 -15.75 -7.42 -8.35
CA GLY A 298 -15.44 -6.01 -8.05
C GLY A 298 -15.26 -5.10 -9.27
N ASN A 299 -15.23 -5.65 -10.48
CA ASN A 299 -14.80 -4.93 -11.69
C ASN A 299 -15.61 -3.67 -12.01
N MET A 300 -16.94 -3.74 -11.95
CA MET A 300 -17.81 -2.61 -12.21
C MET A 300 -17.53 -1.46 -11.24
N TYR A 301 -17.38 -1.79 -9.95
CA TYR A 301 -17.17 -0.81 -8.89
C TYR A 301 -15.81 -0.13 -9.00
N VAL A 302 -14.72 -0.87 -9.24
CA VAL A 302 -13.38 -0.30 -9.42
C VAL A 302 -13.36 0.65 -10.62
N ARG A 303 -13.98 0.25 -11.73
CA ARG A 303 -14.06 1.10 -12.92
C ARG A 303 -14.77 2.42 -12.64
N LEU A 304 -15.92 2.38 -11.97
CA LEU A 304 -16.69 3.58 -11.63
C LEU A 304 -15.95 4.47 -10.63
N LEU A 305 -15.34 3.89 -9.60
CA LEU A 305 -14.54 4.63 -8.62
C LEU A 305 -13.36 5.36 -9.26
N LEU A 306 -12.59 4.68 -10.12
CA LEU A 306 -11.47 5.32 -10.81
C LEU A 306 -11.93 6.49 -11.67
N LYS A 307 -13.02 6.31 -12.43
CA LYS A 307 -13.60 7.39 -13.26
C LYS A 307 -14.14 8.54 -12.44
N HIS A 308 -14.75 8.26 -11.29
CA HIS A 308 -15.25 9.30 -10.39
C HIS A 308 -14.11 10.11 -9.76
N ILE A 309 -13.10 9.42 -9.21
CA ILE A 309 -12.02 10.04 -8.44
C ILE A 309 -10.99 10.70 -9.36
N PHE A 310 -10.57 10.03 -10.42
CA PHE A 310 -9.52 10.51 -11.34
C PHE A 310 -10.06 11.25 -12.56
N ARG A 311 -11.40 11.28 -12.75
CA ARG A 311 -12.11 11.79 -13.93
C ARG A 311 -12.06 10.83 -15.13
N GLU A 312 -13.12 10.85 -15.93
CA GLU A 312 -13.33 9.94 -17.06
C GLU A 312 -12.21 10.03 -18.10
N GLU A 313 -11.73 11.24 -18.39
CA GLU A 313 -10.71 11.51 -19.39
C GLU A 313 -9.33 10.92 -19.06
N ASN A 314 -9.07 10.67 -17.77
CA ASN A 314 -7.81 10.14 -17.25
C ASN A 314 -7.80 8.62 -17.14
N PHE A 315 -8.97 7.98 -17.24
CA PHE A 315 -9.08 6.53 -17.38
C PHE A 315 -8.47 6.10 -18.73
N ARG A 316 -7.65 5.03 -18.73
CA ARG A 316 -6.91 4.61 -19.93
C ARG A 316 -7.56 3.40 -20.58
N ASN A 317 -7.40 2.23 -19.98
CA ASN A 317 -7.97 0.98 -20.46
C ASN A 317 -7.93 -0.10 -19.36
N GLU A 318 -8.40 -1.28 -19.73
CA GLU A 318 -8.46 -2.48 -18.89
C GLU A 318 -7.50 -3.51 -19.47
N ILE A 319 -6.69 -4.11 -18.61
CA ILE A 319 -5.68 -5.09 -18.99
C ILE A 319 -6.14 -6.46 -18.47
N ILE A 320 -6.09 -7.47 -19.34
CA ILE A 320 -6.54 -8.83 -19.03
C ILE A 320 -5.34 -9.64 -18.53
N LEU A 321 -5.45 -10.16 -17.29
CA LEU A 321 -4.43 -10.98 -16.65
C LEU A 321 -4.87 -12.44 -16.60
N ARG A 322 -4.00 -13.38 -16.97
CA ARG A 322 -4.31 -14.81 -16.87
C ARG A 322 -4.28 -15.30 -15.42
N LYS A 323 -5.33 -16.04 -15.02
CA LYS A 323 -5.35 -16.80 -13.76
C LYS A 323 -4.56 -18.10 -13.89
N VAL A 324 -3.90 -18.50 -12.81
CA VAL A 324 -3.18 -19.79 -12.72
C VAL A 324 -4.13 -20.91 -12.30
N ASN A 325 -5.07 -20.60 -11.42
CA ASN A 325 -5.92 -21.59 -10.78
C ASN A 325 -7.14 -21.88 -11.66
N TYR A 326 -7.02 -22.86 -12.56
CA TYR A 326 -8.17 -23.50 -13.16
C TYR A 326 -8.87 -24.30 -12.05
N GLN A 327 -10.00 -23.81 -11.54
CA GLN A 327 -10.91 -24.67 -10.79
C GLN A 327 -11.32 -25.78 -11.76
N GLY A 328 -11.06 -27.05 -11.43
CA GLY A 328 -11.21 -28.19 -12.35
C GLY A 328 -12.65 -28.40 -12.87
N THR A 329 -13.00 -29.63 -13.20
CA THR A 329 -14.37 -30.00 -13.66
C THR A 329 -15.46 -29.84 -12.59
N ASN A 330 -15.11 -29.36 -11.39
CA ASN A 330 -16.02 -29.19 -10.26
C ASN A 330 -16.95 -27.97 -10.40
N VAL A 331 -16.71 -27.09 -11.37
CA VAL A 331 -17.60 -25.95 -11.63
C VAL A 331 -18.69 -26.39 -12.62
N GLN A 332 -19.87 -26.71 -12.09
CA GLN A 332 -21.05 -27.05 -12.89
C GLN A 332 -21.89 -25.80 -13.17
N GLY A 333 -22.47 -25.70 -14.38
CA GLY A 333 -23.44 -24.66 -14.74
C GLY A 333 -22.87 -23.29 -15.14
N ARG A 334 -21.53 -23.11 -15.19
CA ARG A 334 -20.89 -21.87 -15.68
C ARG A 334 -19.48 -22.11 -16.24
N PHE A 335 -18.96 -21.15 -17.00
CA PHE A 335 -17.56 -21.14 -17.41
C PHE A 335 -16.63 -20.78 -16.26
N ASN A 336 -15.46 -21.41 -16.22
CA ASN A 336 -14.41 -21.06 -15.27
C ASN A 336 -13.86 -19.65 -15.58
N PRO A 337 -13.78 -18.76 -14.57
CA PRO A 337 -13.13 -17.47 -14.75
C PRO A 337 -11.65 -17.65 -15.11
N ALA A 338 -11.29 -17.31 -16.34
CA ALA A 338 -9.93 -17.50 -16.85
C ALA A 338 -9.00 -16.30 -16.60
N HIS A 339 -9.56 -15.14 -16.25
CA HIS A 339 -8.81 -13.89 -16.12
C HIS A 339 -9.25 -13.04 -14.94
N ASP A 340 -8.34 -12.16 -14.52
CA ASP A 340 -8.61 -10.96 -13.71
C ASP A 340 -8.45 -9.72 -14.59
N LEU A 341 -8.98 -8.59 -14.10
CA LEU A 341 -8.83 -7.28 -14.73
C LEU A 341 -7.85 -6.43 -13.93
N LEU A 342 -7.01 -5.69 -14.65
CA LEU A 342 -6.13 -4.67 -14.12
C LEU A 342 -6.49 -3.33 -14.78
N TYR A 343 -7.09 -2.44 -14.00
CA TYR A 343 -7.50 -1.12 -14.48
C TYR A 343 -6.32 -0.15 -14.45
N PHE A 344 -6.08 0.54 -15.56
CA PHE A 344 -5.02 1.53 -15.70
C PHE A 344 -5.61 2.95 -15.81
N CYS A 345 -5.19 3.84 -14.91
CA CYS A 345 -5.63 5.24 -14.87
C CYS A 345 -4.46 6.17 -14.58
N ASN A 346 -4.45 7.34 -15.21
CA ASN A 346 -3.44 8.38 -14.98
C ASN A 346 -3.94 9.36 -13.90
N LYS A 347 -3.04 10.08 -13.22
CA LYS A 347 -3.44 11.26 -12.45
C LYS A 347 -3.85 12.38 -13.40
N GLU A 348 -2.97 12.76 -14.32
CA GLU A 348 -3.23 13.75 -15.37
C GLU A 348 -2.77 13.22 -16.73
N LYS A 349 -3.71 12.94 -17.63
CA LYS A 349 -3.42 12.33 -18.94
C LYS A 349 -2.51 13.18 -19.84
N SER A 350 -2.57 14.50 -19.72
CA SER A 350 -1.73 15.42 -20.50
C SER A 350 -0.25 15.38 -20.09
N GLU A 351 0.06 14.97 -18.86
CA GLU A 351 1.41 14.97 -18.29
C GLU A 351 1.96 13.56 -18.04
N SER A 352 1.10 12.54 -18.10
CA SER A 352 1.44 11.16 -17.79
C SER A 352 2.63 10.62 -18.58
N ILE A 353 3.50 9.87 -17.91
CA ILE A 353 4.56 9.11 -18.55
C ILE A 353 4.03 7.74 -18.96
N PHE A 354 4.33 7.33 -20.20
CA PHE A 354 4.12 5.96 -20.64
C PHE A 354 5.26 5.49 -21.54
N SER A 355 5.97 4.47 -21.10
CA SER A 355 7.04 3.80 -21.85
C SER A 355 6.50 2.56 -22.53
N VAL A 356 6.73 2.43 -23.84
CA VAL A 356 6.31 1.26 -24.60
C VAL A 356 7.17 0.07 -24.19
N VAL A 357 6.56 -0.89 -23.50
CA VAL A 357 7.15 -2.19 -23.19
C VAL A 357 6.96 -3.13 -24.38
N PHE A 358 7.94 -4.01 -24.61
CA PHE A 358 7.90 -5.01 -25.68
C PHE A 358 7.83 -6.43 -25.10
N LYS A 359 7.20 -7.33 -25.84
CA LYS A 359 7.22 -8.79 -25.58
C LYS A 359 7.74 -9.53 -26.81
N GLU A 360 8.31 -10.71 -26.58
CA GLU A 360 8.64 -11.63 -27.65
C GLU A 360 7.39 -12.01 -28.45
N ARG A 361 7.53 -12.02 -29.76
CA ARG A 361 6.51 -12.52 -30.66
C ARG A 361 6.54 -14.04 -30.51
N GLY A 362 5.50 -14.62 -29.91
CA GLY A 362 5.37 -16.07 -29.70
C GLY A 362 5.27 -16.93 -30.97
N ARG A 363 5.64 -16.39 -32.12
CA ARG A 363 5.83 -17.08 -33.40
C ARG A 363 6.99 -16.46 -34.16
N GLU A 364 7.62 -17.24 -35.01
CA GLU A 364 8.68 -16.74 -35.88
C GLU A 364 8.22 -15.52 -36.71
N PRO A 365 9.10 -14.52 -36.89
CA PRO A 365 8.85 -13.40 -37.79
C PRO A 365 8.50 -13.88 -39.19
N ARG A 366 7.44 -13.31 -39.77
CA ARG A 366 7.03 -13.62 -41.14
C ARG A 366 7.13 -12.38 -42.00
N TRP A 367 7.29 -12.62 -43.29
CA TRP A 367 7.13 -11.59 -44.30
C TRP A 367 5.65 -11.32 -44.50
N VAL A 368 5.22 -10.09 -44.26
CA VAL A 368 3.83 -9.67 -44.40
C VAL A 368 3.74 -8.46 -45.32
N ASN A 369 2.61 -8.30 -45.99
CA ASN A 369 2.42 -7.19 -46.92
C ASN A 369 2.49 -5.86 -46.15
N ALA A 370 3.23 -4.89 -46.67
CA ALA A 370 3.43 -3.60 -46.03
C ALA A 370 2.26 -2.63 -46.26
N VAL A 371 1.06 -3.16 -46.45
CA VAL A 371 -0.20 -2.42 -46.64
C VAL A 371 -1.11 -2.62 -45.44
N SER A 372 -2.02 -1.68 -45.20
CA SER A 372 -3.05 -1.79 -44.17
C SER A 372 -4.38 -1.27 -44.71
N PRO A 373 -5.51 -1.92 -44.40
CA PRO A 373 -6.83 -1.44 -44.82
C PRO A 373 -7.07 -0.03 -44.31
N LYS A 374 -7.54 0.86 -45.18
CA LYS A 374 -8.03 2.20 -44.83
C LYS A 374 -8.87 2.70 -45.98
N GLU A 375 -10.13 3.03 -45.69
CA GLU A 375 -11.01 3.67 -46.64
C GLU A 375 -10.42 5.05 -46.98
N ASN A 376 -9.78 5.17 -48.14
CA ASN A 376 -9.03 6.35 -48.52
C ASN A 376 -9.10 6.56 -50.03
N LYS A 377 -9.61 7.72 -50.45
CA LYS A 377 -9.66 8.11 -51.87
C LYS A 377 -8.28 8.48 -52.42
N GLU A 378 -7.39 8.97 -51.57
CA GLU A 378 -6.02 9.36 -51.93
C GLU A 378 -5.02 8.26 -51.55
N ARG A 379 -4.69 7.41 -52.53
CA ARG A 379 -3.74 6.30 -52.38
C ARG A 379 -2.34 6.86 -52.13
N ASN A 380 -1.72 6.55 -50.98
CA ASN A 380 -0.37 7.01 -50.70
C ASN A 380 0.67 6.27 -51.57
N VAL A 381 1.79 6.96 -51.80
CA VAL A 381 2.89 6.49 -52.66
C VAL A 381 4.13 6.31 -51.81
N ILE A 382 4.87 5.23 -52.07
CA ILE A 382 6.24 5.05 -51.58
C ILE A 382 7.17 4.80 -52.76
N PHE A 383 8.45 5.09 -52.56
CA PHE A 383 9.52 4.79 -53.49
C PHE A 383 10.45 3.76 -52.85
N ILE A 384 10.83 2.73 -53.60
CA ILE A 384 11.84 1.75 -53.15
C ILE A 384 12.84 1.63 -54.28
N SER A 385 14.10 1.96 -54.02
CA SER A 385 15.19 1.96 -55.01
C SER A 385 14.81 2.70 -56.31
N GLY A 386 14.16 3.87 -56.17
CA GLY A 386 13.69 4.68 -57.30
C GLY A 386 12.39 4.22 -57.98
N ARG A 387 11.86 3.04 -57.64
CA ARG A 387 10.60 2.51 -58.19
C ARG A 387 9.40 3.01 -57.38
N LYS A 388 8.41 3.57 -58.06
CA LYS A 388 7.17 4.13 -57.47
C LYS A 388 6.14 3.03 -57.20
N PHE A 389 5.64 2.94 -55.97
CA PHE A 389 4.59 2.01 -55.54
C PHE A 389 3.39 2.77 -55.01
N ILE A 390 2.22 2.51 -55.60
CA ILE A 390 0.94 3.10 -55.19
C ILE A 390 0.17 2.05 -54.39
N ALA A 391 -0.27 2.39 -53.17
CA ALA A 391 -1.00 1.46 -52.30
C ALA A 391 -2.25 0.92 -53.00
N PRO A 392 -2.71 -0.33 -52.77
CA PRO A 392 -3.94 -0.86 -53.38
C PRO A 392 -5.18 0.00 -53.08
N LYS A 393 -6.28 -0.22 -53.82
CA LYS A 393 -7.57 0.41 -53.49
C LYS A 393 -7.99 0.03 -52.07
N ASP A 394 -8.56 0.98 -51.32
CA ASP A 394 -9.02 0.81 -49.92
C ASP A 394 -7.91 0.39 -48.94
N HIS A 395 -6.65 0.69 -49.32
CA HIS A 395 -5.46 0.43 -48.53
C HIS A 395 -4.53 1.65 -48.51
N HIS A 396 -3.63 1.66 -47.53
CA HIS A 396 -2.50 2.56 -47.48
C HIS A 396 -1.22 1.79 -47.12
N TRP A 397 -0.06 2.32 -47.50
CA TRP A 397 1.21 1.81 -47.02
C TRP A 397 1.34 2.02 -45.51
N ARG A 398 1.75 0.96 -44.80
CA ARG A 398 1.81 0.89 -43.34
C ARG A 398 2.89 1.80 -42.73
N PHE A 399 3.88 2.20 -43.52
CA PHE A 399 5.02 2.98 -43.05
C PHE A 399 5.20 4.24 -43.91
N SER A 400 5.73 5.29 -43.29
CA SER A 400 6.21 6.47 -44.01
C SER A 400 7.42 6.13 -44.87
N GLN A 401 7.71 6.96 -45.88
CA GLN A 401 8.88 6.79 -46.76
C GLN A 401 10.17 6.61 -45.96
N LYS A 402 10.43 7.50 -44.99
CA LYS A 402 11.59 7.43 -44.08
C LYS A 402 11.73 6.08 -43.37
N LYS A 403 10.61 5.48 -42.96
CA LYS A 403 10.62 4.18 -42.27
C LYS A 403 10.78 3.01 -43.25
N PHE A 404 10.25 3.13 -44.47
CA PHE A 404 10.54 2.18 -45.55
C PHE A 404 12.02 2.15 -45.90
N ASP A 405 12.64 3.32 -46.09
CA ASP A 405 14.06 3.42 -46.44
C ASP A 405 14.94 2.79 -45.35
N LYS A 406 14.62 3.05 -44.08
CA LYS A 406 15.28 2.41 -42.94
C LYS A 406 15.14 0.89 -42.98
N LEU A 407 13.92 0.36 -43.08
CA LEU A 407 13.68 -1.08 -43.10
C LEU A 407 14.31 -1.75 -44.33
N HIS A 408 14.35 -1.05 -45.46
CA HIS A 408 15.00 -1.52 -46.67
C HIS A 408 16.52 -1.59 -46.50
N GLY A 409 17.14 -0.56 -45.92
CA GLY A 409 18.56 -0.57 -45.55
C GLY A 409 18.92 -1.68 -44.55
N GLU A 410 17.99 -2.06 -43.67
CA GLU A 410 18.13 -3.19 -42.74
C GLU A 410 17.89 -4.57 -43.40
N GLY A 411 17.61 -4.64 -44.71
CA GLY A 411 17.28 -5.89 -45.40
C GLY A 411 15.91 -6.48 -45.02
N ARG A 412 15.05 -5.69 -44.39
CA ARG A 412 13.73 -6.09 -43.88
C ARG A 412 12.58 -5.71 -44.80
N ILE A 413 12.87 -5.24 -45.99
CA ILE A 413 11.90 -5.03 -47.08
C ILE A 413 12.28 -5.95 -48.23
N ARG A 414 11.29 -6.63 -48.80
CA ARG A 414 11.46 -7.38 -50.05
C ARG A 414 10.31 -7.12 -51.00
N ILE A 415 10.60 -7.18 -52.29
CA ILE A 415 9.61 -7.13 -53.36
C ILE A 415 9.66 -8.48 -54.08
N LYS A 416 8.52 -9.13 -54.22
CA LYS A 416 8.38 -10.36 -55.02
C LYS A 416 7.54 -10.03 -56.24
N ASP A 417 8.19 -9.85 -57.39
CA ASP A 417 7.50 -9.42 -58.63
C ASP A 417 6.46 -10.45 -59.12
N ASP A 418 6.65 -11.73 -58.79
CA ASP A 418 5.75 -12.85 -59.05
C ASP A 418 4.57 -12.97 -58.07
N TYR A 419 4.64 -12.29 -56.92
CA TYR A 419 3.62 -12.34 -55.89
C TYR A 419 2.39 -11.51 -56.29
N LYS A 420 1.25 -12.21 -56.45
CA LYS A 420 -0.07 -11.62 -56.70
C LYS A 420 -0.79 -11.42 -55.36
N TYR A 421 -0.94 -10.17 -54.95
CA TYR A 421 -1.85 -9.80 -53.88
C TYR A 421 -3.28 -9.75 -54.42
N VAL A 422 -4.20 -10.34 -53.68
CA VAL A 422 -5.64 -10.23 -53.90
C VAL A 422 -6.23 -9.57 -52.66
N ASP A 423 -6.87 -8.43 -52.81
CA ASP A 423 -7.57 -7.80 -51.68
C ASP A 423 -8.88 -8.53 -51.34
N VAL A 424 -9.54 -8.13 -50.26
CA VAL A 424 -10.82 -8.72 -49.82
C VAL A 424 -11.96 -8.56 -50.83
N PHE A 425 -11.78 -7.72 -51.86
CA PHE A 425 -12.74 -7.47 -52.94
C PHE A 425 -12.35 -8.16 -54.25
N GLY A 426 -11.27 -8.96 -54.26
CA GLY A 426 -10.82 -9.70 -55.45
C GLY A 426 -9.90 -8.93 -56.40
N ASN A 427 -9.49 -7.70 -56.08
CA ASN A 427 -8.59 -6.92 -56.94
C ASN A 427 -7.17 -7.48 -56.88
N LYS A 428 -6.54 -7.69 -58.04
CA LYS A 428 -5.21 -8.29 -58.17
C LYS A 428 -4.14 -7.22 -58.38
N GLN A 429 -3.07 -7.24 -57.59
CA GLN A 429 -1.89 -6.40 -57.78
C GLN A 429 -0.61 -7.23 -57.61
N THR A 430 0.34 -7.11 -58.54
CA THR A 430 1.63 -7.79 -58.49
C THR A 430 2.71 -6.92 -57.85
N GLY A 431 3.72 -7.54 -57.24
CA GLY A 431 4.91 -6.83 -56.76
C GLY A 431 4.69 -5.97 -55.52
N ILE A 432 3.77 -6.36 -54.62
CA ILE A 432 3.56 -5.61 -53.37
C ILE A 432 4.77 -5.77 -52.45
N PRO A 433 5.36 -4.65 -51.96
CA PRO A 433 6.40 -4.68 -50.95
C PRO A 433 5.93 -5.38 -49.67
N GLN A 434 6.75 -6.32 -49.21
CA GLN A 434 6.58 -7.00 -47.93
C GLN A 434 7.64 -6.52 -46.96
N TYR A 435 7.30 -6.53 -45.67
CA TYR A 435 8.27 -6.29 -44.61
C TYR A 435 8.39 -7.53 -43.71
N LEU A 436 9.60 -7.77 -43.19
CA LEU A 436 9.85 -8.79 -42.20
C LEU A 436 9.46 -8.27 -40.82
N GLU A 437 8.52 -8.95 -40.18
CA GLU A 437 8.09 -8.61 -38.82
C GLU A 437 9.26 -8.55 -37.83
N SER A 438 9.08 -7.81 -36.74
CA SER A 438 10.05 -7.77 -35.64
C SER A 438 9.84 -8.99 -34.74
N GLU A 439 10.92 -9.55 -34.19
CA GLU A 439 10.87 -10.56 -33.12
C GLU A 439 10.18 -10.03 -31.87
N LEU A 440 10.27 -8.72 -31.64
CA LEU A 440 9.56 -8.05 -30.55
C LEU A 440 8.27 -7.37 -31.05
N THR A 441 7.24 -7.41 -30.21
CA THR A 441 5.98 -6.68 -30.42
C THR A 441 5.71 -5.74 -29.25
N PRO A 442 5.20 -4.52 -29.51
CA PRO A 442 4.69 -3.66 -28.44
C PRO A 442 3.64 -4.42 -27.62
N LEU A 443 3.72 -4.28 -26.31
CA LEU A 443 2.77 -4.86 -25.38
C LEU A 443 1.41 -4.14 -25.52
N ASP A 444 0.34 -4.92 -25.62
CA ASP A 444 -1.05 -4.46 -25.66
C ASP A 444 -1.76 -4.73 -24.33
N SER A 445 -3.09 -4.58 -24.25
CA SER A 445 -3.86 -4.86 -23.03
C SER A 445 -4.12 -6.34 -22.77
N ASN A 446 -3.56 -7.26 -23.57
CA ASN A 446 -3.67 -8.69 -23.38
C ASN A 446 -2.37 -9.25 -22.79
N TRP A 447 -2.35 -9.44 -21.47
CA TRP A 447 -1.20 -9.96 -20.72
C TRP A 447 -1.38 -11.42 -20.32
N THR A 448 -2.17 -12.17 -21.09
CA THR A 448 -2.38 -13.61 -20.84
C THR A 448 -1.19 -14.49 -21.21
N ASP A 449 -0.15 -13.90 -21.80
CA ASP A 449 1.15 -14.52 -22.08
C ASP A 449 1.98 -14.73 -20.80
N ILE A 450 1.68 -13.99 -19.74
CA ILE A 450 2.28 -14.17 -18.42
C ILE A 450 1.25 -14.65 -17.40
N SER A 451 1.73 -15.27 -16.32
CA SER A 451 0.92 -15.57 -15.16
C SER A 451 0.71 -14.33 -14.29
N GLY A 452 -0.52 -14.08 -13.84
CA GLY A 452 -0.80 -13.04 -12.84
C GLY A 452 -0.35 -13.38 -11.41
N TYR A 453 -0.05 -14.65 -11.12
CA TYR A 453 0.39 -15.10 -9.78
C TYR A 453 1.68 -15.95 -9.86
N SER A 454 2.41 -15.99 -8.75
CA SER A 454 3.52 -16.92 -8.49
C SER A 454 3.40 -17.51 -7.09
N PHE A 455 4.16 -18.55 -6.78
CA PHE A 455 4.06 -19.29 -5.50
C PHE A 455 5.42 -19.48 -4.82
N GLY A 456 6.34 -18.53 -5.01
CA GLY A 456 7.73 -18.64 -4.55
C GLY A 456 7.89 -18.40 -3.05
N TRP A 457 7.05 -17.53 -2.49
CA TRP A 457 7.18 -17.05 -1.10
C TRP A 457 6.15 -17.63 -0.13
N LYS A 458 5.51 -18.75 -0.51
CA LYS A 458 4.49 -19.45 0.29
C LYS A 458 3.32 -18.53 0.70
N PHE A 459 3.00 -17.55 -0.14
CA PHE A 459 1.84 -16.68 0.01
C PHE A 459 0.81 -17.05 -1.07
N PRO A 460 -0.46 -17.34 -0.72
CA PRO A 460 -1.44 -17.94 -1.65
C PRO A 460 -1.75 -17.09 -2.89
N THR A 461 -1.73 -15.76 -2.75
CA THR A 461 -2.09 -14.81 -3.81
C THR A 461 -0.92 -13.89 -4.15
N GLU A 462 0.29 -14.44 -4.22
CA GLU A 462 1.49 -13.68 -4.56
C GLU A 462 1.44 -13.23 -6.02
N ASN A 463 1.43 -11.92 -6.27
CA ASN A 463 1.58 -11.35 -7.61
C ASN A 463 2.91 -11.77 -8.23
N SER A 464 2.93 -12.00 -9.55
CA SER A 464 4.16 -12.38 -10.25
C SER A 464 5.10 -11.19 -10.48
N GLU A 465 6.41 -11.40 -10.38
CA GLU A 465 7.38 -10.31 -10.59
C GLU A 465 7.35 -9.76 -12.03
N ILE A 466 7.07 -10.60 -13.03
CA ILE A 466 7.01 -10.19 -14.43
C ILE A 466 5.80 -9.28 -14.72
N LEU A 467 4.68 -9.49 -14.02
CA LEU A 467 3.52 -8.60 -14.07
C LEU A 467 3.91 -7.20 -13.56
N LEU A 468 4.54 -7.17 -12.38
CA LEU A 468 4.92 -5.94 -11.70
C LEU A 468 6.02 -5.21 -12.47
N LYS A 469 6.91 -5.94 -13.15
CA LYS A 469 7.92 -5.37 -14.06
C LYS A 469 7.26 -4.59 -15.19
N ARG A 470 6.25 -5.17 -15.86
CA ARG A 470 5.50 -4.50 -16.93
C ARG A 470 4.83 -3.22 -16.43
N VAL A 471 4.18 -3.27 -15.27
CA VAL A 471 3.55 -2.11 -14.63
C VAL A 471 4.59 -1.00 -14.40
N ILE A 472 5.66 -1.31 -13.67
CA ILE A 472 6.65 -0.33 -13.23
C ILE A 472 7.44 0.25 -14.40
N GLU A 473 7.89 -0.56 -15.35
CA GLU A 473 8.62 -0.09 -16.54
C GLU A 473 7.74 0.78 -17.45
N SER A 474 6.44 0.50 -17.52
CA SER A 474 5.52 1.24 -18.38
C SER A 474 5.18 2.64 -17.86
N THR A 475 5.20 2.88 -16.55
CA THR A 475 4.72 4.15 -15.96
C THR A 475 5.69 4.83 -15.01
N SER A 476 6.92 4.34 -14.85
CA SER A 476 7.93 5.01 -14.03
C SER A 476 9.34 5.03 -14.60
N ASN A 477 10.09 6.06 -14.25
CA ASN A 477 11.53 6.18 -14.48
C ASN A 477 12.34 5.58 -13.31
N GLU A 478 13.64 5.36 -13.50
CA GLU A 478 14.56 5.09 -12.40
C GLU A 478 14.52 6.22 -11.36
N GLU A 479 14.81 5.89 -10.09
CA GLU A 479 14.74 6.78 -8.92
C GLU A 479 13.33 7.33 -8.57
N ALA A 480 12.33 7.13 -9.43
CA ALA A 480 10.95 7.48 -9.11
C ALA A 480 10.39 6.60 -7.98
N ILE A 481 9.40 7.11 -7.26
CA ILE A 481 8.75 6.37 -6.16
C ILE A 481 7.60 5.52 -6.71
N VAL A 482 7.64 4.22 -6.41
CA VAL A 482 6.56 3.25 -6.64
C VAL A 482 5.88 2.93 -5.32
N MET A 483 4.56 2.83 -5.28
CA MET A 483 3.83 2.53 -4.06
C MET A 483 2.88 1.37 -4.21
N ASP A 484 2.73 0.60 -3.14
CA ASP A 484 1.71 -0.41 -2.98
C ASP A 484 1.17 -0.40 -1.54
N PHE A 485 -0.13 -0.07 -1.41
CA PHE A 485 -0.82 -0.02 -0.12
C PHE A 485 -1.73 -1.23 0.14
N PHE A 486 -1.66 -2.25 -0.73
CA PHE A 486 -2.21 -3.58 -0.54
C PHE A 486 -1.10 -4.60 -0.81
N LEU A 487 0.00 -4.47 -0.06
CA LEU A 487 1.30 -5.01 -0.43
C LEU A 487 1.35 -6.55 -0.50
N GLY A 488 0.55 -7.24 0.32
CA GLY A 488 0.48 -8.70 0.33
C GLY A 488 1.87 -9.31 0.54
N SER A 489 2.36 -10.11 -0.41
CA SER A 489 3.68 -10.76 -0.33
C SER A 489 4.89 -9.86 -0.57
N GLY A 490 4.73 -8.56 -0.84
CA GLY A 490 5.84 -7.64 -1.06
C GLY A 490 6.43 -7.69 -2.48
N THR A 491 5.74 -8.26 -3.47
CA THR A 491 6.24 -8.38 -4.85
C THR A 491 6.53 -7.01 -5.46
N THR A 492 5.64 -6.03 -5.25
CA THR A 492 5.76 -4.70 -5.87
C THR A 492 7.03 -3.99 -5.47
N ILE A 493 7.33 -3.95 -4.17
CA ILE A 493 8.52 -3.27 -3.65
C ILE A 493 9.79 -4.04 -4.01
N ALA A 494 9.74 -5.38 -4.06
CA ALA A 494 10.87 -6.20 -4.50
C ALA A 494 11.23 -5.91 -5.97
N VAL A 495 10.24 -5.82 -6.85
CA VAL A 495 10.44 -5.50 -8.27
C VAL A 495 10.86 -4.04 -8.45
N ALA A 496 10.23 -3.10 -7.75
CA ALA A 496 10.62 -1.68 -7.80
C ALA A 496 12.09 -1.50 -7.41
N HIS A 497 12.52 -2.13 -6.32
CA HIS A 497 13.90 -2.08 -5.87
C HIS A 497 14.88 -2.68 -6.87
N LYS A 498 14.57 -3.88 -7.39
CA LYS A 498 15.36 -4.55 -8.45
C LYS A 498 15.50 -3.66 -9.70
N LEU A 499 14.45 -2.91 -10.04
CA LEU A 499 14.44 -1.96 -11.15
C LEU A 499 14.99 -0.57 -10.76
N LYS A 500 15.63 -0.38 -9.61
CA LYS A 500 16.20 0.92 -9.18
C LYS A 500 15.16 2.03 -9.06
N ARG A 501 13.99 1.71 -8.53
CA ARG A 501 12.98 2.68 -8.10
C ARG A 501 12.98 2.73 -6.59
N LYS A 502 12.71 3.92 -6.05
CA LYS A 502 12.34 4.05 -4.64
C LYS A 502 10.96 3.45 -4.42
N TRP A 503 10.64 3.03 -3.20
CA TRP A 503 9.35 2.40 -2.97
C TRP A 503 8.72 2.69 -1.61
N ILE A 504 7.38 2.62 -1.56
CA ILE A 504 6.59 2.66 -0.34
C ILE A 504 5.69 1.44 -0.32
N GLY A 505 5.81 0.61 0.71
CA GLY A 505 4.98 -0.57 0.91
C GLY A 505 4.18 -0.46 2.20
N VAL A 506 2.88 -0.71 2.17
CA VAL A 506 2.04 -0.75 3.37
C VAL A 506 1.38 -2.10 3.54
N GLU A 507 1.52 -2.69 4.72
CA GLU A 507 0.88 -3.95 5.08
C GLU A 507 0.50 -3.99 6.56
N MET A 508 -0.71 -4.41 6.92
CA MET A 508 -1.10 -4.56 8.33
C MET A 508 -0.85 -5.98 8.89
N GLY A 509 -0.88 -7.01 8.05
CA GLY A 509 -0.85 -8.40 8.46
C GLY A 509 0.50 -8.90 8.98
N GLU A 510 0.50 -10.02 9.69
CA GLU A 510 1.70 -10.65 10.26
C GLU A 510 2.69 -11.15 9.20
N HIS A 511 2.26 -11.28 7.95
CA HIS A 511 3.16 -11.54 6.82
C HIS A 511 4.10 -10.37 6.50
N PHE A 512 3.88 -9.18 7.09
CA PHE A 512 4.88 -8.12 7.17
C PHE A 512 6.22 -8.66 7.70
N HIS A 513 6.20 -9.22 8.91
CA HIS A 513 7.41 -9.71 9.61
C HIS A 513 7.85 -11.08 9.10
N THR A 514 6.91 -11.92 8.67
CA THR A 514 7.20 -13.32 8.32
C THR A 514 7.48 -13.58 6.85
N ILE A 515 7.10 -12.66 5.94
CA ILE A 515 7.27 -12.82 4.49
C ILE A 515 7.95 -11.60 3.88
N ILE A 516 7.38 -10.40 4.02
CA ILE A 516 7.83 -9.20 3.30
C ILE A 516 9.23 -8.77 3.76
N LEU A 517 9.44 -8.61 5.07
CA LEU A 517 10.74 -8.19 5.61
C LEU A 517 11.86 -9.22 5.28
N PRO A 518 11.65 -10.54 5.49
CA PRO A 518 12.54 -11.58 4.96
C PRO A 518 12.81 -11.46 3.46
N ARG A 519 11.77 -11.25 2.64
CA ARG A 519 11.90 -11.09 1.19
C ARG A 519 12.81 -9.94 0.85
N MET A 520 12.56 -8.75 1.40
CA MET A 520 13.36 -7.57 1.10
C MET A 520 14.82 -7.71 1.53
N LYS A 521 15.10 -8.37 2.67
CA LYS A 521 16.47 -8.70 3.06
C LYS A 521 17.18 -9.59 2.04
N LYS A 522 16.50 -10.61 1.50
CA LYS A 522 17.07 -11.45 0.44
C LYS A 522 17.25 -10.68 -0.87
N VAL A 523 16.34 -9.76 -1.19
CA VAL A 523 16.46 -8.87 -2.37
C VAL A 523 17.73 -8.03 -2.24
N LEU A 524 17.94 -7.37 -1.10
CA LEU A 524 19.17 -6.63 -0.81
C LEU A 524 20.41 -7.53 -0.90
N ALA A 525 20.33 -8.78 -0.42
CA ALA A 525 21.42 -9.75 -0.52
C ALA A 525 21.65 -10.33 -1.94
N GLY A 526 20.93 -9.87 -2.96
CA GLY A 526 21.15 -10.29 -4.35
C GLY A 526 20.50 -11.62 -4.74
N GLU A 527 19.33 -11.96 -4.16
CA GLU A 527 18.61 -13.17 -4.55
C GLU A 527 18.33 -13.27 -6.06
N ARG A 528 18.42 -14.49 -6.60
CA ARG A 528 18.35 -14.78 -8.05
C ARG A 528 16.98 -15.26 -8.53
N SER A 529 15.91 -14.96 -7.78
CA SER A 529 14.54 -15.34 -8.11
C SER A 529 13.84 -14.30 -9.01
N GLY A 530 12.76 -14.72 -9.67
CA GLY A 530 11.92 -13.84 -10.50
C GLY A 530 12.70 -13.10 -11.59
N ILE A 531 12.59 -11.77 -11.64
CA ILE A 531 13.21 -10.94 -12.68
C ILE A 531 14.72 -10.75 -12.48
N SER A 532 15.29 -11.17 -11.34
CA SER A 532 16.70 -10.94 -11.00
C SER A 532 17.67 -11.48 -12.07
N LYS A 533 17.33 -12.58 -12.75
CA LYS A 533 18.16 -13.14 -13.82
C LYS A 533 18.14 -12.29 -15.08
N GLU A 534 16.97 -11.78 -15.46
CA GLU A 534 16.77 -10.94 -16.66
C GLU A 534 17.57 -9.63 -16.54
N ILE A 535 17.58 -9.03 -15.35
CA ILE A 535 18.25 -7.74 -15.11
C ILE A 535 19.65 -7.87 -14.50
N ASN A 536 20.16 -9.09 -14.32
CA ASN A 536 21.43 -9.38 -13.66
C ASN A 536 21.58 -8.71 -12.28
N TRP A 537 20.53 -8.78 -11.44
CA TRP A 537 20.49 -8.16 -10.11
C TRP A 537 21.59 -8.71 -9.19
N GLN A 538 22.39 -7.83 -8.58
CA GLN A 538 23.51 -8.22 -7.70
C GLN A 538 23.24 -8.02 -6.21
N GLY A 539 22.18 -7.28 -5.83
CA GLY A 539 21.94 -6.82 -4.46
C GLY A 539 22.35 -5.37 -4.25
N GLY A 540 22.36 -4.96 -2.98
CA GLY A 540 22.58 -3.59 -2.53
C GLY A 540 21.27 -2.94 -2.13
N GLY A 541 21.31 -2.03 -1.16
CA GLY A 541 20.17 -1.21 -0.79
C GLY A 541 20.14 -0.74 0.66
N PHE A 542 19.20 0.16 0.93
CA PHE A 542 18.96 0.81 2.19
C PHE A 542 17.47 1.15 2.31
N PHE A 543 16.74 0.52 3.24
CA PHE A 543 15.35 0.87 3.49
C PHE A 543 15.04 0.99 4.97
N LYS A 544 13.95 1.71 5.25
CA LYS A 544 13.38 1.88 6.58
C LYS A 544 12.14 1.01 6.73
N TYR A 545 11.93 0.44 7.92
CA TYR A 545 10.64 -0.16 8.27
C TYR A 545 10.17 0.27 9.65
N TYR A 546 8.86 0.45 9.82
CA TYR A 546 8.27 0.88 11.08
C TYR A 546 6.81 0.48 11.17
N GLU A 547 6.24 0.58 12.37
CA GLU A 547 4.82 0.39 12.62
C GLU A 547 4.18 1.74 12.93
N LEU A 548 2.91 1.92 12.59
CA LEU A 548 2.14 3.09 13.04
C LEU A 548 1.28 2.71 14.24
N GLU A 549 1.07 3.66 15.14
CA GLU A 549 0.00 3.58 16.14
C GLU A 549 -1.33 3.25 15.43
N GLN A 550 -2.01 2.20 15.89
CA GLN A 550 -3.32 1.83 15.32
C GLN A 550 -4.45 2.52 16.08
N TYR A 551 -5.59 2.69 15.39
CA TYR A 551 -6.83 3.18 15.96
C TYR A 551 -7.20 2.51 17.29
N GLU A 552 -7.08 1.19 17.36
CA GLU A 552 -7.38 0.39 18.56
C GLU A 552 -6.42 0.69 19.71
N ASP A 553 -5.15 0.99 19.42
CA ASP A 553 -4.18 1.39 20.44
C ASP A 553 -4.55 2.73 21.05
N THR A 554 -5.01 3.67 20.21
CA THR A 554 -5.52 4.95 20.68
C THR A 554 -6.76 4.75 21.55
N LEU A 555 -7.73 3.95 21.12
CA LEU A 555 -8.98 3.68 21.87
C LEU A 555 -8.72 3.04 23.23
N ARG A 556 -7.79 2.07 23.33
CA ARG A 556 -7.45 1.40 24.60
C ARG A 556 -6.91 2.33 25.68
N LYS A 557 -6.38 3.48 25.27
CA LYS A 557 -5.86 4.51 26.18
C LYS A 557 -6.86 5.62 26.47
N VAL A 558 -8.02 5.65 25.81
CA VAL A 558 -9.08 6.60 26.16
C VAL A 558 -9.63 6.21 27.53
N LYS A 559 -9.71 7.18 28.44
CA LYS A 559 -10.36 7.01 29.75
C LYS A 559 -11.82 7.39 29.60
N TYR A 560 -12.70 6.41 29.77
CA TYR A 560 -14.15 6.62 29.84
C TYR A 560 -14.56 6.63 31.31
N GLU A 561 -14.57 7.82 31.91
CA GLU A 561 -14.99 8.02 33.30
C GLU A 561 -16.11 9.05 33.37
N ASP A 562 -17.00 8.89 34.36
CA ASP A 562 -18.07 9.85 34.61
C ASP A 562 -17.44 11.21 34.93
N SER A 563 -17.77 12.21 34.10
CA SER A 563 -17.25 13.55 34.24
C SER A 563 -18.41 14.53 34.31
N THR A 564 -18.28 15.56 35.16
CA THR A 564 -19.28 16.64 35.21
C THR A 564 -19.40 17.30 33.85
N PHE A 565 -20.63 17.52 33.36
CA PHE A 565 -20.85 18.30 32.13
C PHE A 565 -20.13 19.66 32.26
N PHE A 566 -19.51 20.14 31.18
CA PHE A 566 -18.98 21.49 31.15
C PHE A 566 -20.14 22.46 31.33
N GLU A 567 -20.18 23.24 32.42
CA GLU A 567 -21.22 24.26 32.58
C GLU A 567 -21.00 25.40 31.58
N ASN A 568 -21.49 25.25 30.35
CA ASN A 568 -21.61 26.33 29.39
C ASN A 568 -22.98 26.99 29.58
N PRO A 569 -23.05 28.21 30.16
CA PRO A 569 -24.32 28.88 30.44
C PRO A 569 -25.08 29.30 29.17
N TYR A 570 -24.45 29.18 27.99
CA TYR A 570 -25.03 29.54 26.69
C TYR A 570 -25.53 28.34 25.88
N GLU A 571 -25.35 27.10 26.37
CA GLU A 571 -25.74 25.86 25.67
C GLU A 571 -26.54 24.92 26.56
N ASP A 572 -27.59 24.29 26.00
CA ASP A 572 -28.37 23.22 26.66
C ASP A 572 -27.41 22.08 27.06
N PRO A 573 -27.45 21.57 28.31
CA PRO A 573 -26.57 20.49 28.77
C PRO A 573 -26.55 19.24 27.87
N TYR A 574 -27.63 19.02 27.13
CA TYR A 574 -27.77 17.91 26.17
C TYR A 574 -27.15 18.18 24.79
N ASN A 575 -26.82 19.44 24.49
CA ASN A 575 -26.18 19.86 23.24
C ASN A 575 -24.70 20.22 23.43
N GLN A 576 -24.23 20.28 24.67
CA GLN A 576 -22.82 20.49 24.97
C GLN A 576 -21.99 19.30 24.50
N TYR A 577 -20.77 19.59 24.05
CA TYR A 577 -19.83 18.55 23.64
C TYR A 577 -19.24 17.83 24.85
N VAL A 578 -19.58 16.57 25.05
CA VAL A 578 -19.23 15.84 26.28
C VAL A 578 -17.84 15.18 26.25
N PHE A 579 -17.22 15.05 25.07
CA PHE A 579 -15.99 14.28 24.90
C PHE A 579 -14.68 15.11 24.96
N MET A 580 -14.72 16.40 25.33
CA MET A 580 -13.54 17.28 25.32
C MET A 580 -12.46 16.98 26.38
N ARG A 581 -12.67 16.03 27.30
CA ARG A 581 -11.73 15.75 28.41
C ARG A 581 -10.72 14.67 28.06
N ASP A 582 -9.93 14.87 27.00
CA ASP A 582 -8.83 13.96 26.71
C ASP A 582 -7.67 14.16 27.69
N LEU A 583 -7.56 13.24 28.67
CA LEU A 583 -6.50 13.24 29.67
C LEU A 583 -5.11 12.88 29.09
N LYS A 584 -5.00 12.43 27.83
CA LYS A 584 -3.71 12.01 27.23
C LYS A 584 -2.73 13.15 27.09
N MET A 585 -3.21 14.36 26.81
CA MET A 585 -2.35 15.55 26.84
C MET A 585 -1.81 15.77 28.26
N LEU A 586 -2.64 15.61 29.29
CA LEU A 586 -2.21 15.77 30.69
C LEU A 586 -1.22 14.69 31.13
N GLU A 587 -1.30 13.47 30.58
CA GLU A 587 -0.34 12.40 30.89
C GLU A 587 1.05 12.67 30.30
N THR A 588 1.12 13.38 29.17
CA THR A 588 2.38 13.66 28.46
C THR A 588 2.98 15.01 28.76
N LEU A 589 2.20 15.96 29.25
CA LEU A 589 2.67 17.30 29.57
C LEU A 589 3.03 17.41 31.05
N GLU A 590 4.28 17.76 31.31
CA GLU A 590 4.75 18.23 32.61
C GLU A 590 4.79 19.76 32.57
N ILE A 591 3.91 20.40 33.32
CA ILE A 591 3.85 21.86 33.42
C ILE A 591 4.76 22.31 34.55
N ASP A 592 5.80 23.03 34.21
CA ASP A 592 6.64 23.76 35.15
C ASP A 592 6.09 25.18 35.28
N TYR A 593 5.24 25.38 36.29
CA TYR A 593 4.60 26.66 36.60
C TYR A 593 5.58 27.73 37.06
N GLU A 594 6.76 27.36 37.57
CA GLU A 594 7.75 28.31 38.07
C GLU A 594 8.56 28.94 36.93
N ASN A 595 8.82 28.16 35.88
CA ASN A 595 9.60 28.61 34.72
C ASN A 595 8.77 28.91 33.46
N ASP A 596 7.44 28.85 33.56
CA ASP A 596 6.49 28.98 32.44
C ASP A 596 6.85 28.07 31.25
N LYS A 597 7.23 26.82 31.56
CA LYS A 597 7.66 25.82 30.58
C LYS A 597 6.74 24.61 30.58
N ILE A 598 6.45 24.12 29.38
CA ILE A 598 5.74 22.87 29.17
C ILE A 598 6.74 21.86 28.63
N LYS A 599 6.98 20.80 29.39
CA LYS A 599 7.81 19.68 28.97
C LYS A 599 6.94 18.56 28.45
N VAL A 600 7.30 18.03 27.29
CA VAL A 600 6.63 16.89 26.67
C VAL A 600 7.42 15.62 26.97
N ASP A 601 6.77 14.63 27.57
CA ASP A 601 7.29 13.27 27.71
C ASP A 601 6.41 12.26 26.95
N LEU A 602 6.79 11.99 25.70
CA LEU A 602 6.09 11.03 24.84
C LEU A 602 6.35 9.57 25.23
N ALA A 603 7.39 9.27 26.02
CA ALA A 603 7.70 7.90 26.44
C ALA A 603 6.61 7.32 27.36
N LYS A 604 5.85 8.19 28.05
CA LYS A 604 4.66 7.82 28.82
C LYS A 604 3.53 7.29 27.95
N LEU A 605 3.46 7.66 26.68
CA LEU A 605 2.52 7.07 25.73
C LEU A 605 3.06 5.75 25.21
N TYR A 606 4.09 5.79 24.37
CA TYR A 606 4.64 4.59 23.77
C TYR A 606 6.17 4.59 23.97
N PRO A 607 6.76 3.48 24.42
CA PRO A 607 8.18 3.45 24.77
C PRO A 607 9.12 3.49 23.57
N THR A 608 8.61 3.26 22.35
CA THR A 608 9.41 3.05 21.13
C THR A 608 9.11 4.06 20.02
N ILE A 609 8.68 5.27 20.38
CA ILE A 609 8.34 6.32 19.41
C ILE A 609 9.60 6.78 18.66
N ASP A 610 9.53 6.76 17.33
CA ASP A 610 10.46 7.45 16.45
C ASP A 610 9.95 8.89 16.24
N ILE A 611 10.46 9.82 17.06
CA ILE A 611 10.06 11.23 17.02
C ILE A 611 10.43 11.85 15.67
N ALA A 612 11.60 11.53 15.12
CA ALA A 612 12.07 12.11 13.86
C ALA A 612 11.14 11.77 12.70
N GLU A 613 10.76 10.50 12.56
CA GLU A 613 9.82 10.08 11.51
C GLU A 613 8.39 10.55 11.77
N THR A 614 7.96 10.58 13.03
CA THR A 614 6.64 11.10 13.39
C THR A 614 6.52 12.57 12.95
N LEU A 615 7.53 13.39 13.25
CA LEU A 615 7.56 14.79 12.83
C LEU A 615 7.70 14.93 11.31
N SER A 616 8.49 14.09 10.67
CA SER A 616 8.63 14.06 9.20
C SER A 616 7.28 13.82 8.51
N ASN A 617 6.51 12.84 8.98
CA ASN A 617 5.17 12.55 8.47
C ASN A 617 4.17 13.67 8.77
N LEU A 618 4.23 14.25 9.98
CA LEU A 618 3.32 15.32 10.39
C LEU A 618 3.55 16.63 9.61
N LEU A 619 4.82 17.03 9.46
CA LEU A 619 5.21 18.29 8.81
C LEU A 619 5.33 18.18 7.30
N GLY A 620 5.38 16.96 6.78
CA GLY A 620 5.57 16.69 5.36
C GLY A 620 7.00 16.98 4.86
N LYS A 621 7.99 16.91 5.74
CA LYS A 621 9.38 17.26 5.45
C LYS A 621 10.26 16.03 5.45
N TRP A 622 11.13 15.90 4.45
CA TRP A 622 12.08 14.79 4.39
C TRP A 622 13.22 15.01 5.39
N ILE A 623 13.63 13.93 6.05
CA ILE A 623 14.69 13.94 7.06
C ILE A 623 16.03 13.98 6.34
N LYS A 624 16.82 15.01 6.68
CA LYS A 624 18.19 15.15 6.22
C LYS A 624 19.15 14.45 7.18
N LYS A 625 19.04 14.73 8.48
CA LYS A 625 19.92 14.15 9.52
C LYS A 625 19.20 13.93 10.83
N ILE A 626 19.56 12.86 11.53
CA ILE A 626 19.08 12.56 12.90
C ILE A 626 20.28 12.59 13.85
N THR A 627 20.11 13.26 14.99
CA THR A 627 21.07 13.26 16.09
C THR A 627 20.35 12.93 17.41
N PRO A 628 21.06 12.63 18.51
CA PRO A 628 20.41 12.38 19.79
C PRO A 628 19.65 13.59 20.36
N GLU A 629 19.91 14.80 19.86
CA GLU A 629 19.37 16.06 20.36
C GLU A 629 18.34 16.68 19.42
N TYR A 630 18.51 16.52 18.10
CA TYR A 630 17.65 17.15 17.11
C TYR A 630 17.51 16.33 15.83
N VAL A 631 16.43 16.59 15.11
CA VAL A 631 16.24 16.20 13.70
C VAL A 631 16.41 17.43 12.81
N GLU A 632 17.12 17.28 11.71
CA GLU A 632 17.28 18.30 10.65
C GLU A 632 16.54 17.84 9.40
N PHE A 633 15.74 18.74 8.81
CA PHE A 633 14.96 18.48 7.59
C PHE A 633 15.63 19.04 6.34
N GLU A 634 15.14 18.65 5.16
CA GLU A 634 15.68 19.05 3.85
C GLU A 634 15.69 20.58 3.62
N ASP A 635 14.79 21.32 4.28
CA ASP A 635 14.71 22.79 4.22
C ASP A 635 15.63 23.51 5.22
N GLY A 636 16.41 22.74 6.01
CA GLY A 636 17.34 23.25 7.02
C GLY A 636 16.71 23.51 8.39
N GLU A 637 15.40 23.31 8.57
CA GLU A 637 14.77 23.41 9.89
C GLU A 637 15.33 22.33 10.84
N LYS A 638 15.61 22.73 12.08
CA LYS A 638 16.07 21.83 13.15
C LYS A 638 15.08 21.84 14.29
N ILE A 639 14.60 20.66 14.67
CA ILE A 639 13.69 20.49 15.81
C ILE A 639 14.40 19.70 16.90
N ASN A 640 14.48 20.29 18.09
CA ASN A 640 15.02 19.63 19.28
C ASN A 640 14.06 18.53 19.73
N THR A 641 14.53 17.28 19.77
CA THR A 641 13.73 16.11 20.13
C THR A 641 13.59 15.91 21.63
N LYS A 642 14.42 16.58 22.44
CA LYS A 642 14.38 16.57 23.91
C LYS A 642 13.49 17.68 24.48
N GLU A 643 13.29 18.77 23.73
CA GLU A 643 12.46 19.93 24.11
C GLU A 643 11.43 20.22 23.02
N LEU A 644 10.45 19.32 22.86
CA LEU A 644 9.39 19.46 21.86
C LEU A 644 8.37 20.53 22.25
N ASP A 645 8.00 21.39 21.31
CA ASP A 645 6.85 22.28 21.46
C ASP A 645 5.56 21.45 21.47
N TYR A 646 4.75 21.58 22.53
CA TYR A 646 3.47 20.89 22.65
C TYR A 646 2.51 21.23 21.50
N LYS A 647 2.61 22.44 20.90
CA LYS A 647 1.77 22.85 19.76
C LYS A 647 2.05 22.01 18.53
N LEU A 648 3.31 21.59 18.35
CA LEU A 648 3.75 20.76 17.25
C LEU A 648 3.10 19.37 17.33
N ILE A 649 3.09 18.78 18.52
CA ILE A 649 2.57 17.43 18.72
C ILE A 649 1.08 17.37 19.02
N LYS A 650 0.42 18.51 19.26
CA LYS A 650 -1.01 18.59 19.59
C LYS A 650 -1.88 17.74 18.66
N PRO A 651 -1.73 17.75 17.33
CA PRO A 651 -2.54 16.92 16.42
C PRO A 651 -2.39 15.40 16.64
N LEU A 652 -1.30 14.95 17.27
CA LEU A 652 -1.04 13.53 17.55
C LEU A 652 -1.70 13.07 18.86
N ILE A 653 -1.97 14.00 19.79
CA ILE A 653 -2.38 13.71 21.18
C ILE A 653 -3.73 14.32 21.59
N TRP A 654 -4.25 15.29 20.83
CA TRP A 654 -5.52 15.97 21.10
C TRP A 654 -6.37 15.95 19.84
N TRP A 655 -7.59 15.43 19.94
CA TRP A 655 -8.56 15.35 18.85
C TRP A 655 -9.98 15.71 19.31
#